data_AF-A0A024TNR8-F1
#
_entry.id   AF-A0A024TNR8-F1
#
_cell.length_a   1.000
_cell.length_b   1.000
_cell.length_c   1.000
_cell.angle_alpha   90.00
_cell.angle_beta   90.00
_cell.angle_gamma   90.00
#
_symmetry.space_group_name_H-M   'P 1'
#
loop_
_entity.id
_entity.type
_entity.pdbx_description
1 polymer ?
#
loop_
_entity_poly.entity_id
_entity_poly.type
_entity_poly.pdbx_seq_one_letter_code
_entity_poly.pdbx_strand_id
1 'polypeptide(L)'
;MATGEEVLWEWQAEAVALVVEDDSRRLHLTAQGVALLRSYDYPVAVVCVVGSPTRHRIFHAIVEDGMSDGVPPPTPAINGIYMIGSADFMRTGRCMLAVSLVVDLDDDDRHIPLWDLALLLSSLICYVHDGDFSTPPPRLLDTLQVIRQLQPDCAANEINTFLPSLMWATPANASSGAAFHDSVWPFELPLAAVADLSTLDLIGWFLYPLQGSSILDSVRWRILHRTKVKTFLGTELRGDVLVALVDHALSWIYSHHDNAAALQPSLTLDFLGVWDQVVAMQCTAIAEAARIAYEDVMATDAPPGTAACTPPMKLADFDKLHTEMHHVALATYVSQAKTYKSSPAYRRHKQSLVTALQSQHNDHRNALIASSRAYCNAVAQSQLALLACDAASPKEILSPGILPALSPPDGADEMPDVSVDVLQEFVRRFRDATVGQVAADEVLATVVVTDVAAMLTKRQVAAKASWTAAHLESERQALQAAYDSKQSQLTAHFEIEAQKLRDALAAEKKLWMQAHVANQARSNIDVHEAKRLAADLAAATATIAALEEDKRTLQRDVEALHDTIAKLQEQVATLHETIADDNRVRMALVDSVADSIRNEKRLEAAVAAAEAATAAAIAQHRIVVEEKAQLQTTWQQLLVKITALPPGLQEQVLSVDLESVGDGSVGFSDALRRYMSS
;
A
#
# COMPACT_ATOMS: atom_id res chain seq x y z
N MET A 1 -12.54 -41.24 -0.29
CA MET A 1 -11.32 -41.84 0.29
C MET A 1 -10.37 -42.15 -0.86
N ALA A 2 -9.05 -41.93 -0.68
CA ALA A 2 -8.02 -41.65 -1.70
C ALA A 2 -8.00 -40.15 -2.06
N THR A 3 -7.11 -39.31 -1.52
CA THR A 3 -5.66 -39.47 -1.35
C THR A 3 -5.20 -39.05 0.05
N GLY A 4 -4.98 -39.99 0.97
CA GLY A 4 -4.38 -39.68 2.27
C GLY A 4 -2.96 -39.15 2.07
N GLU A 5 -2.64 -38.05 2.74
CA GLU A 5 -1.28 -37.58 2.92
C GLU A 5 -0.61 -38.55 3.91
N GLU A 6 0.48 -39.20 3.51
CA GLU A 6 1.26 -40.05 4.42
C GLU A 6 2.10 -39.13 5.30
N VAL A 7 1.92 -39.24 6.62
CA VAL A 7 2.55 -38.39 7.62
C VAL A 7 3.41 -39.27 8.51
N LEU A 8 4.71 -39.02 8.50
CA LEU A 8 5.67 -39.77 9.32
C LEU A 8 6.05 -38.94 10.53
N TRP A 9 5.72 -39.43 11.72
CA TRP A 9 6.06 -38.79 12.99
C TRP A 9 7.40 -39.27 13.53
N GLU A 10 8.24 -38.32 13.92
CA GLU A 10 9.48 -38.54 14.66
C GLU A 10 9.38 -37.83 16.03
N TRP A 11 9.26 -38.62 17.09
CA TRP A 11 9.19 -38.13 18.46
C TRP A 11 10.60 -38.01 19.06
N GLN A 12 10.84 -36.93 19.78
CA GLN A 12 12.13 -36.73 20.45
C GLN A 12 12.21 -37.62 21.71
N ALA A 13 13.37 -38.23 21.95
CA ALA A 13 13.59 -39.02 23.17
C ALA A 13 13.52 -38.15 24.43
N GLU A 14 14.01 -36.92 24.34
CA GLU A 14 13.89 -35.88 25.36
C GLU A 14 13.43 -34.58 24.69
N ALA A 15 12.62 -33.77 25.39
CA ALA A 15 12.13 -32.51 24.85
C ALA A 15 13.28 -31.53 24.65
N VAL A 16 13.47 -31.06 23.42
CA VAL A 16 14.58 -30.16 23.08
C VAL A 16 14.18 -28.73 23.37
N ALA A 17 14.89 -28.07 24.28
CA ALA A 17 14.67 -26.68 24.63
C ALA A 17 14.92 -25.75 23.43
N LEU A 18 13.89 -25.02 22.97
CA LEU A 18 14.04 -23.96 21.98
C LEU A 18 14.32 -22.63 22.68
N VAL A 19 13.42 -22.23 23.57
CA VAL A 19 13.52 -21.03 24.40
C VAL A 19 13.35 -21.43 25.86
N VAL A 20 14.23 -20.97 26.73
CA VAL A 20 14.20 -21.29 28.16
C VAL A 20 14.30 -20.02 28.98
N GLU A 21 13.58 -20.00 30.09
CA GLU A 21 13.72 -18.98 31.13
C GLU A 21 14.91 -19.36 32.04
N ASP A 22 15.93 -18.50 32.12
CA ASP A 22 17.04 -18.70 33.04
C ASP A 22 16.69 -18.34 34.50
N ASP A 23 17.63 -18.58 35.42
CA ASP A 23 17.47 -18.24 36.85
C ASP A 23 17.25 -16.73 37.09
N SER A 24 17.64 -15.89 36.14
CA SER A 24 17.43 -14.43 36.14
C SER A 24 16.11 -14.02 35.48
N ARG A 25 15.24 -14.98 35.14
CA ARG A 25 13.97 -14.80 34.44
C ARG A 25 14.10 -14.19 33.04
N ARG A 26 15.24 -14.44 32.40
CA ARG A 26 15.54 -13.97 31.06
C ARG A 26 15.33 -15.11 30.07
N LEU A 27 14.55 -14.84 29.02
CA LEU A 27 14.22 -15.79 27.98
C LEU A 27 15.31 -15.83 26.92
N HIS A 28 16.01 -16.94 26.77
CA HIS A 28 17.08 -17.08 25.78
C HIS A 28 16.81 -18.24 24.83
N LEU A 29 17.20 -18.05 23.57
CA LEU A 29 17.18 -19.09 22.55
C LEU A 29 18.40 -20.01 22.76
N THR A 30 18.19 -21.33 22.85
CA THR A 30 19.28 -22.27 23.12
C THR A 30 20.07 -22.60 21.85
N ALA A 31 21.35 -22.92 22.00
CA ALA A 31 22.19 -23.34 20.86
C ALA A 31 21.67 -24.62 20.18
N GLN A 32 21.11 -25.56 20.96
CA GLN A 32 20.50 -26.78 20.44
C GLN A 32 19.23 -26.48 19.64
N GLY A 33 18.40 -25.55 20.13
CA GLY A 33 17.21 -25.08 19.42
C GLY A 33 17.56 -24.37 18.12
N VAL A 34 18.61 -23.54 18.09
CA VAL A 34 19.12 -22.91 16.85
C VAL A 34 19.54 -23.96 15.83
N ALA A 35 20.36 -24.93 16.25
CA ALA A 35 20.85 -25.97 15.35
C ALA A 35 19.71 -26.83 14.80
N LEU A 36 18.73 -27.17 15.64
CA LEU A 36 17.57 -27.95 15.26
C LEU A 36 16.67 -27.19 14.29
N LEU A 37 16.28 -25.96 14.60
CA LEU A 37 15.44 -25.16 13.70
C LEU A 37 16.14 -24.93 12.36
N ARG A 38 17.45 -24.62 12.34
CA ARG A 38 18.21 -24.44 11.08
C ARG A 38 18.33 -25.70 10.22
N SER A 39 18.05 -26.89 10.76
CA SER A 39 18.05 -28.11 9.95
C SER A 39 16.86 -28.22 8.98
N TYR A 40 15.83 -27.36 9.15
CA TYR A 40 14.63 -27.35 8.33
C TYR A 40 14.71 -26.31 7.20
N ASP A 41 15.24 -26.72 6.05
CA ASP A 41 15.40 -25.89 4.84
C ASP A 41 14.11 -25.70 4.01
N TYR A 42 13.01 -26.29 4.44
CA TYR A 42 11.72 -26.32 3.74
C TYR A 42 10.62 -25.65 4.60
N PRO A 43 9.47 -25.29 4.02
CA PRO A 43 8.42 -24.58 4.75
C PRO A 43 7.88 -25.39 5.93
N VAL A 44 7.77 -24.72 7.08
CA VAL A 44 7.43 -25.35 8.35
C VAL A 44 6.06 -24.89 8.85
N ALA A 45 5.26 -25.82 9.34
CA ALA A 45 4.13 -25.54 10.20
C ALA A 45 4.50 -25.82 11.66
N VAL A 46 4.02 -25.02 12.61
CA VAL A 46 4.32 -25.22 14.03
C VAL A 46 3.03 -25.44 14.80
N VAL A 47 2.90 -26.58 15.48
CA VAL A 47 1.80 -26.86 16.39
C VAL A 47 2.30 -26.67 17.81
N CYS A 48 1.75 -25.69 18.51
CA CYS A 48 2.04 -25.47 19.92
C CYS A 48 0.98 -26.13 20.79
N VAL A 49 1.44 -27.00 21.68
CA VAL A 49 0.63 -27.74 22.64
C VAL A 49 0.77 -27.06 23.99
N VAL A 50 -0.36 -26.62 24.55
CA VAL A 50 -0.40 -25.79 25.77
C VAL A 50 -1.43 -26.37 26.75
N GLY A 51 -1.23 -26.13 28.04
CA GLY A 51 -2.18 -26.48 29.10
C GLY A 51 -1.70 -27.62 29.99
N SER A 52 -2.60 -28.52 30.32
CA SER A 52 -2.44 -29.47 31.44
C SER A 52 -1.19 -30.37 31.34
N PRO A 53 -0.74 -30.97 32.46
CA PRO A 53 0.40 -31.90 32.45
C PRO A 53 0.21 -33.12 31.54
N THR A 54 -1.04 -33.44 31.17
CA THR A 54 -1.36 -34.59 30.30
C THR A 54 -1.34 -34.26 28.81
N ARG A 55 -1.06 -33.00 28.45
CA ARG A 55 -1.15 -32.47 27.08
C ARG A 55 -0.32 -33.22 26.04
N HIS A 56 0.90 -33.65 26.36
CA HIS A 56 1.74 -34.39 25.40
C HIS A 56 1.11 -35.73 25.02
N ARG A 57 0.58 -36.45 26.02
CA ARG A 57 -0.09 -37.73 25.83
C ARG A 57 -1.38 -37.58 25.04
N ILE A 58 -2.16 -36.54 25.35
CA ILE A 58 -3.43 -36.26 24.65
C ILE A 58 -3.15 -35.86 23.22
N PHE A 59 -2.19 -34.96 22.97
CA PHE A 59 -1.79 -34.57 21.63
C PHE A 59 -1.31 -35.78 20.81
N HIS A 60 -0.45 -36.63 21.38
CA HIS A 60 -0.03 -37.88 20.75
C HIS A 60 -1.21 -38.75 20.33
N ALA A 61 -2.14 -39.03 21.25
CA ALA A 61 -3.32 -39.86 20.95
C ALA A 61 -4.20 -39.28 19.82
N ILE A 62 -4.19 -37.96 19.63
CA ILE A 62 -4.92 -37.31 18.54
C ILE A 62 -4.19 -37.52 17.20
N VAL A 63 -2.87 -37.35 17.17
CA VAL A 63 -2.10 -37.32 15.91
C VAL A 63 -1.55 -38.67 15.48
N GLU A 64 -1.40 -39.61 16.41
CA GLU A 64 -0.90 -40.97 16.19
C GLU A 64 -1.85 -41.73 15.27
N ASP A 65 -1.34 -42.24 14.15
CA ASP A 65 -2.05 -43.04 13.16
C ASP A 65 -1.76 -44.56 13.29
N GLY A 66 -1.00 -44.95 14.32
CA GLY A 66 -0.57 -46.32 14.58
C GLY A 66 0.68 -46.76 13.82
N MET A 67 1.35 -45.84 13.11
CA MET A 67 2.58 -46.12 12.33
C MET A 67 3.88 -45.77 13.09
N SER A 68 3.78 -45.07 14.22
CA SER A 68 4.91 -44.61 15.04
C SER A 68 5.04 -45.40 16.35
N ASP A 69 6.19 -46.02 16.60
CA ASP A 69 6.48 -46.71 17.88
C ASP A 69 6.98 -45.76 18.99
N GLY A 70 7.11 -44.46 18.69
CA GLY A 70 7.63 -43.45 19.61
C GLY A 70 6.58 -42.97 20.62
N VAL A 71 7.01 -42.67 21.85
CA VAL A 71 6.19 -42.03 22.89
C VAL A 71 6.68 -40.59 23.04
N PRO A 72 5.79 -39.59 23.20
CA PRO A 72 6.23 -38.22 23.37
C PRO A 72 7.02 -38.07 24.69
N PRO A 73 8.01 -37.17 24.74
CA PRO A 73 8.79 -36.95 25.95
C PRO A 73 7.91 -36.42 27.09
N PRO A 74 8.28 -36.63 28.37
CA PRO A 74 7.55 -36.04 29.48
C PRO A 74 7.60 -34.51 29.42
N THR A 75 6.62 -33.86 30.06
CA THR A 75 6.61 -32.40 30.20
C THR A 75 7.83 -31.90 30.96
N PRO A 76 8.62 -30.96 30.41
CA PRO A 76 9.74 -30.33 31.11
C PRO A 76 9.28 -29.56 32.34
N ALA A 77 10.16 -29.46 33.35
CA ALA A 77 9.87 -28.74 34.59
C ALA A 77 10.19 -27.23 34.52
N ILE A 78 11.04 -26.81 33.57
CA ILE A 78 11.47 -25.41 33.43
C ILE A 78 10.58 -24.73 32.39
N ASN A 79 10.12 -23.52 32.72
CA ASN A 79 9.31 -22.70 31.82
C ASN A 79 10.05 -22.40 30.51
N GLY A 80 9.32 -22.48 29.40
CA GLY A 80 9.90 -22.28 28.09
C GLY A 80 9.09 -22.91 26.97
N ILE A 81 9.71 -22.94 25.80
CA ILE A 81 9.19 -23.50 24.57
C ILE A 81 10.11 -24.66 24.17
N TYR A 82 9.56 -25.86 24.03
CA TYR A 82 10.33 -27.09 23.80
C TYR A 82 9.80 -27.83 22.58
N MET A 83 10.68 -28.31 21.71
CA MET A 83 10.29 -29.22 20.64
C MET A 83 10.13 -30.63 21.17
N ILE A 84 9.00 -31.26 20.88
CA ILE A 84 8.65 -32.61 21.35
C ILE A 84 8.60 -33.64 20.22
N GLY A 85 8.44 -33.20 18.98
CA GLY A 85 8.47 -34.07 17.80
C GLY A 85 8.35 -33.29 16.50
N SER A 86 8.55 -33.97 15.39
CA SER A 86 8.36 -33.47 14.02
C SER A 86 7.52 -34.47 13.23
N ALA A 87 6.84 -33.98 12.19
CA ALA A 87 6.07 -34.79 11.26
C ALA A 87 6.36 -34.37 9.83
N ASP A 88 6.75 -35.33 9.00
CA ASP A 88 7.03 -35.12 7.58
C ASP A 88 5.84 -35.54 6.73
N PHE A 89 5.38 -34.62 5.89
CA PHE A 89 4.27 -34.87 4.98
C PHE A 89 4.82 -35.29 3.62
N MET A 90 4.82 -36.60 3.34
CA MET A 90 5.52 -37.19 2.21
C MET A 90 5.04 -36.70 0.84
N ARG A 91 3.79 -36.23 0.73
CA ARG A 91 3.19 -35.79 -0.54
C ARG A 91 3.31 -34.30 -0.80
N THR A 92 3.20 -33.48 0.23
CA THR A 92 3.29 -32.01 0.10
C THR A 92 4.69 -31.48 0.35
N GLY A 93 5.57 -32.28 0.98
CA GLY A 93 6.95 -31.90 1.27
C GLY A 93 7.08 -30.82 2.36
N ARG A 94 6.05 -30.63 3.18
CA ARG A 94 6.07 -29.70 4.33
C ARG A 94 6.44 -30.43 5.62
N CYS A 95 7.06 -29.73 6.56
CA CYS A 95 7.26 -30.21 7.93
C CYS A 95 6.14 -29.69 8.82
N MET A 96 5.77 -30.45 9.84
CA MET A 96 5.13 -29.90 11.03
C MET A 96 6.01 -30.15 12.25
N LEU A 97 6.25 -29.11 13.04
CA LEU A 97 6.95 -29.21 14.33
C LEU A 97 5.92 -29.21 15.44
N ALA A 98 5.99 -30.20 16.32
CA ALA A 98 5.25 -30.21 17.56
C ALA A 98 6.10 -29.59 18.67
N VAL A 99 5.58 -28.52 19.26
CA VAL A 99 6.24 -27.71 20.27
C VAL A 99 5.34 -27.65 21.51
N SER A 100 5.91 -27.79 22.70
CA SER A 100 5.21 -27.57 23.97
C SER A 100 5.57 -26.21 24.53
N LEU A 101 4.54 -25.46 24.92
CA LEU A 101 4.68 -24.34 25.84
C LEU A 101 4.54 -24.85 27.27
N VAL A 102 5.51 -24.55 28.13
CA VAL A 102 5.49 -24.88 29.56
C VAL A 102 5.04 -23.64 30.33
N VAL A 103 3.81 -23.20 30.05
CA VAL A 103 3.06 -22.11 30.72
C VAL A 103 1.58 -22.45 30.53
N ASP A 104 0.76 -22.36 31.57
CA ASP A 104 -0.69 -22.55 31.42
C ASP A 104 -1.36 -21.25 30.94
N LEU A 105 -2.44 -21.35 30.15
CA LEU A 105 -3.19 -20.18 29.71
C LEU A 105 -3.95 -19.51 30.86
N ASP A 106 -4.15 -20.23 31.96
CA ASP A 106 -4.79 -19.78 33.18
C ASP A 106 -3.79 -19.15 34.18
N ASP A 107 -2.48 -19.18 33.92
CA ASP A 107 -1.46 -18.58 34.79
C ASP A 107 -1.38 -17.04 34.67
N ASP A 108 -1.33 -16.35 35.82
CA ASP A 108 -1.21 -14.88 35.98
C ASP A 108 -0.06 -14.23 35.17
N ASP A 109 -0.16 -12.91 34.89
CA ASP A 109 0.67 -11.93 34.11
C ASP A 109 2.19 -12.11 33.96
N ARG A 110 2.81 -13.07 34.64
CA ARG A 110 4.28 -13.29 34.70
C ARG A 110 4.89 -13.88 33.42
N HIS A 111 4.07 -14.41 32.50
CA HIS A 111 4.55 -15.16 31.32
C HIS A 111 4.04 -14.62 29.98
N ILE A 112 3.57 -13.36 29.92
CA ILE A 112 3.13 -12.68 28.68
C ILE A 112 4.15 -12.84 27.52
N PRO A 113 5.48 -12.65 27.72
CA PRO A 113 6.42 -12.74 26.60
C PRO A 113 6.56 -14.15 26.02
N LEU A 114 6.39 -15.20 26.83
CA LEU A 114 6.39 -16.59 26.37
C LEU A 114 5.14 -16.89 25.54
N TRP A 115 4.00 -16.32 25.91
CA TRP A 115 2.77 -16.44 25.14
C TRP A 115 2.86 -15.73 23.79
N ASP A 116 3.37 -14.50 23.76
CA ASP A 116 3.58 -13.75 22.52
C ASP A 116 4.55 -14.47 21.57
N LEU A 117 5.64 -15.05 22.10
CA LEU A 117 6.54 -15.90 21.33
C LEU A 117 5.85 -17.16 20.79
N ALA A 118 4.99 -17.80 21.59
CA ALA A 118 4.21 -18.94 21.14
C ALA A 118 3.24 -18.54 20.02
N LEU A 119 2.54 -17.40 20.11
CA LEU A 119 1.70 -16.86 19.05
C LEU A 119 2.51 -16.56 17.77
N LEU A 120 3.71 -15.97 17.93
CA LEU A 120 4.59 -15.65 16.81
C LEU A 120 5.04 -16.90 16.06
N LEU A 121 5.35 -17.99 16.75
CA LEU A 121 5.87 -19.21 16.14
C LEU A 121 4.78 -20.13 15.60
N SER A 122 3.64 -20.21 16.29
CA SER A 122 2.64 -21.25 16.03
C SER A 122 1.81 -21.00 14.78
N SER A 123 1.58 -22.04 13.99
CA SER A 123 0.53 -22.12 12.97
C SER A 123 -0.79 -22.62 13.55
N LEU A 124 -0.72 -23.44 14.60
CA LEU A 124 -1.86 -23.97 15.33
C LEU A 124 -1.52 -24.00 16.82
N ILE A 125 -2.43 -23.56 17.67
CA ILE A 125 -2.36 -23.77 19.12
C ILE A 125 -3.43 -24.79 19.50
N CYS A 126 -2.98 -25.90 20.11
CA CYS A 126 -3.82 -26.92 20.69
C CYS A 126 -3.78 -26.77 22.21
N TYR A 127 -4.84 -26.21 22.79
CA TYR A 127 -4.99 -26.08 24.24
C TYR A 127 -5.66 -27.32 24.81
N VAL A 128 -4.96 -28.00 25.72
CA VAL A 128 -5.45 -29.18 26.43
C VAL A 128 -5.77 -28.77 27.87
N HIS A 129 -7.04 -28.79 28.21
CA HIS A 129 -7.51 -28.35 29.52
C HIS A 129 -8.14 -29.53 30.28
N ASP A 130 -7.77 -29.66 31.55
CA ASP A 130 -8.31 -30.68 32.46
C ASP A 130 -9.44 -30.04 33.29
N GLY A 131 -10.54 -29.66 32.65
CA GLY A 131 -11.65 -28.95 33.33
C GLY A 131 -12.78 -28.49 32.40
N ASP A 132 -13.82 -27.90 32.99
CA ASP A 132 -14.95 -27.30 32.27
C ASP A 132 -14.64 -25.84 31.89
N PHE A 133 -15.03 -25.44 30.68
CA PHE A 133 -14.81 -24.09 30.15
C PHE A 133 -15.95 -23.14 30.55
N SER A 134 -15.83 -22.43 31.68
CA SER A 134 -16.81 -21.40 32.05
C SER A 134 -16.51 -20.01 31.49
N THR A 135 -15.23 -19.70 31.26
CA THR A 135 -14.74 -18.37 30.86
C THR A 135 -13.52 -18.49 29.94
N PRO A 136 -13.27 -17.49 29.07
CA PRO A 136 -12.05 -17.46 28.27
C PRO A 136 -10.80 -17.35 29.17
N PRO A 137 -9.72 -18.10 28.88
CA PRO A 137 -8.45 -17.97 29.60
C PRO A 137 -7.88 -16.54 29.48
N PRO A 138 -7.25 -15.99 30.53
CA PRO A 138 -6.65 -14.65 30.50
C PRO A 138 -5.69 -14.44 29.31
N ARG A 139 -4.84 -15.41 28.99
CA ARG A 139 -3.88 -15.32 27.86
C ARG A 139 -4.55 -15.24 26.50
N LEU A 140 -5.72 -15.87 26.35
CA LEU A 140 -6.50 -15.71 25.13
C LEU A 140 -6.95 -14.25 24.98
N LEU A 141 -7.32 -13.58 26.08
CA LEU A 141 -7.71 -12.17 26.07
C LEU A 141 -6.51 -11.25 25.80
N ASP A 142 -5.30 -11.61 26.22
CA ASP A 142 -4.07 -10.84 25.87
C ASP A 142 -3.84 -10.79 24.35
N THR A 143 -4.25 -11.84 23.63
CA THR A 143 -4.18 -11.90 22.16
C THR A 143 -5.00 -10.79 21.50
N LEU A 144 -6.02 -10.23 22.18
CA LEU A 144 -6.78 -9.09 21.68
C LEU A 144 -5.90 -7.85 21.48
N GLN A 145 -4.92 -7.64 22.37
CA GLN A 145 -4.00 -6.52 22.26
C GLN A 145 -3.11 -6.67 21.02
N VAL A 146 -2.60 -7.88 20.77
CA VAL A 146 -1.83 -8.21 19.57
C VAL A 146 -2.65 -7.98 18.30
N ILE A 147 -3.91 -8.44 18.26
CA ILE A 147 -4.80 -8.23 17.10
C ILE A 147 -5.01 -6.73 16.86
N ARG A 148 -5.31 -5.95 17.91
CA ARG A 148 -5.52 -4.51 17.81
C ARG A 148 -4.28 -3.73 17.38
N GLN A 149 -3.09 -4.22 17.70
CA GLN A 149 -1.83 -3.64 17.21
C GLN A 149 -1.60 -3.92 15.72
N LEU A 150 -2.07 -5.05 15.21
CA LEU A 150 -1.91 -5.44 13.81
C LEU A 150 -2.98 -4.84 12.88
N GLN A 151 -4.19 -4.63 13.37
CA GLN A 151 -5.34 -4.11 12.61
C GLN A 151 -5.09 -2.80 11.81
N PRO A 152 -4.27 -1.83 12.27
CA PRO A 152 -4.00 -0.61 11.50
C PRO A 152 -3.24 -0.86 10.20
N ASP A 153 -2.35 -1.86 10.20
CA ASP A 153 -1.37 -2.08 9.12
C ASP A 153 -1.63 -3.38 8.33
N CYS A 154 -2.45 -4.29 8.85
CA CYS A 154 -2.74 -5.59 8.25
C CYS A 154 -4.25 -5.78 8.02
N ALA A 155 -4.62 -6.37 6.88
CA ALA A 155 -6.00 -6.80 6.65
C ALA A 155 -6.36 -8.00 7.52
N ALA A 156 -7.65 -8.19 7.84
CA ALA A 156 -8.12 -9.31 8.67
C ALA A 156 -7.68 -10.69 8.14
N ASN A 157 -7.66 -10.87 6.81
CA ASN A 157 -7.18 -12.10 6.19
C ASN A 157 -5.67 -12.32 6.39
N GLU A 158 -4.87 -11.25 6.40
CA GLU A 158 -3.42 -11.32 6.63
C GLU A 158 -3.14 -11.67 8.09
N ILE A 159 -3.88 -11.08 9.03
CA ILE A 159 -3.84 -11.43 10.45
C ILE A 159 -4.20 -12.91 10.64
N ASN A 160 -5.23 -13.42 9.95
CA ASN A 160 -5.63 -14.83 10.00
C ASN A 160 -4.55 -15.79 9.45
N THR A 161 -3.82 -15.38 8.41
CA THR A 161 -2.73 -16.20 7.85
C THR A 161 -1.50 -16.23 8.74
N PHE A 162 -1.30 -15.16 9.52
CA PHE A 162 -0.15 -15.00 10.38
C PHE A 162 -0.38 -15.61 11.78
N LEU A 163 -1.47 -15.27 12.46
CA LEU A 163 -1.79 -15.78 13.79
C LEU A 163 -2.23 -17.26 13.73
N PRO A 164 -1.95 -18.05 14.79
CA PRO A 164 -2.28 -19.47 14.80
C PRO A 164 -3.78 -19.71 14.73
N SER A 165 -4.16 -20.78 14.03
CA SER A 165 -5.47 -21.38 14.23
C SER A 165 -5.57 -21.93 15.66
N LEU A 166 -6.76 -21.93 16.24
CA LEU A 166 -6.96 -22.34 17.63
C LEU A 166 -7.83 -23.59 17.74
N MET A 167 -7.48 -24.48 18.67
CA MET A 167 -8.20 -25.70 18.95
C MET A 167 -8.14 -26.07 20.43
N TRP A 168 -9.25 -26.60 20.97
CA TRP A 168 -9.36 -27.02 22.37
C TRP A 168 -9.64 -28.51 22.51
N ALA A 169 -9.02 -29.13 23.51
CA ALA A 169 -9.27 -30.49 23.95
C ALA A 169 -9.65 -30.46 25.44
N THR A 170 -10.81 -31.02 25.78
CA THR A 170 -11.26 -31.19 27.18
C THR A 170 -11.75 -32.61 27.41
N PRO A 171 -11.59 -33.18 28.62
CA PRO A 171 -12.04 -34.53 28.91
C PRO A 171 -13.55 -34.67 28.71
N ALA A 172 -13.97 -35.78 28.11
CA ALA A 172 -15.38 -36.14 28.07
C ALA A 172 -15.88 -36.48 29.49
N ASN A 173 -16.83 -35.69 30.01
CA ASN A 173 -17.54 -36.02 31.24
C ASN A 173 -18.33 -37.33 31.07
N ALA A 174 -18.49 -38.12 32.13
CA ALA A 174 -19.13 -39.45 32.06
C ALA A 174 -20.57 -39.44 31.46
N SER A 175 -21.25 -38.29 31.48
CA SER A 175 -22.58 -38.06 30.91
C SER A 175 -22.57 -37.56 29.45
N SER A 176 -21.46 -36.98 28.99
CA SER A 176 -21.32 -36.35 27.69
C SER A 176 -20.43 -37.21 26.81
N GLY A 177 -21.01 -37.90 25.83
CA GLY A 177 -20.24 -38.69 24.87
C GLY A 177 -19.22 -37.84 24.13
N ALA A 178 -18.16 -38.46 23.60
CA ALA A 178 -17.20 -37.74 22.79
C ALA A 178 -17.89 -37.08 21.59
N ALA A 179 -17.55 -35.82 21.34
CA ALA A 179 -18.13 -34.98 20.31
C ALA A 179 -17.10 -33.94 19.85
N PHE A 180 -17.23 -33.54 18.59
CA PHE A 180 -16.45 -32.45 18.02
C PHE A 180 -17.39 -31.29 17.67
N HIS A 181 -17.04 -30.09 18.12
CA HIS A 181 -17.78 -28.86 17.88
C HIS A 181 -16.97 -27.96 16.94
N ASP A 182 -17.42 -27.86 15.70
CA ASP A 182 -16.70 -27.19 14.61
C ASP A 182 -16.85 -25.67 14.68
N SER A 183 -15.73 -24.95 14.68
CA SER A 183 -15.69 -23.48 14.66
C SER A 183 -16.59 -22.78 15.70
N VAL A 184 -16.80 -23.44 16.84
CA VAL A 184 -17.54 -22.91 18.00
C VAL A 184 -16.54 -22.75 19.15
N TRP A 185 -16.73 -21.73 19.98
CA TRP A 185 -15.93 -21.54 21.19
C TRP A 185 -16.47 -22.43 22.33
N PRO A 186 -15.62 -22.98 23.20
CA PRO A 186 -16.09 -23.81 24.31
C PRO A 186 -16.69 -23.01 25.47
N PHE A 187 -16.57 -21.67 25.46
CA PHE A 187 -17.09 -20.73 26.47
C PHE A 187 -17.79 -19.55 25.79
N GLU A 188 -18.54 -18.77 26.57
CA GLU A 188 -19.12 -17.52 26.09
C GLU A 188 -18.06 -16.42 26.00
N LEU A 189 -17.99 -15.73 24.85
CA LEU A 189 -17.08 -14.63 24.63
C LEU A 189 -17.66 -13.30 25.13
N PRO A 190 -16.87 -12.46 25.82
CA PRO A 190 -17.25 -11.08 26.12
C PRO A 190 -17.57 -10.32 24.83
N LEU A 191 -18.63 -9.51 24.85
CA LEU A 191 -19.11 -8.78 23.65
C LEU A 191 -18.03 -7.90 23.00
N ALA A 192 -17.12 -7.34 23.83
CA ALA A 192 -15.99 -6.53 23.38
C ALA A 192 -14.86 -7.34 22.71
N ALA A 193 -14.83 -8.66 22.88
CA ALA A 193 -13.82 -9.56 22.31
C ALA A 193 -14.30 -10.28 21.04
N VAL A 194 -15.62 -10.36 20.81
CA VAL A 194 -16.21 -11.12 19.68
C VAL A 194 -15.71 -10.61 18.33
N ALA A 195 -15.67 -9.29 18.13
CA ALA A 195 -15.24 -8.71 16.86
C ALA A 195 -13.76 -9.00 16.57
N ASP A 196 -12.90 -8.80 17.56
CA ASP A 196 -11.45 -9.01 17.43
C ASP A 196 -11.12 -10.50 17.25
N LEU A 197 -11.67 -11.39 18.07
CA LEU A 197 -11.43 -12.84 17.97
C LEU A 197 -12.01 -13.48 16.71
N SER A 198 -12.98 -12.84 16.06
CA SER A 198 -13.47 -13.30 14.75
C SER A 198 -12.42 -13.24 13.64
N THR A 199 -11.32 -12.50 13.85
CA THR A 199 -10.17 -12.47 12.92
C THR A 199 -9.32 -13.74 13.00
N LEU A 200 -9.38 -14.47 14.12
CA LEU A 200 -8.64 -15.72 14.33
C LEU A 200 -9.37 -16.90 13.68
N ASP A 201 -8.59 -17.88 13.22
CA ASP A 201 -9.13 -19.12 12.65
C ASP A 201 -9.42 -20.13 13.76
N LEU A 202 -10.70 -20.37 14.05
CA LEU A 202 -11.12 -21.36 15.03
C LEU A 202 -11.41 -22.71 14.37
N ILE A 203 -10.57 -23.71 14.66
CA ILE A 203 -10.83 -25.10 14.25
C ILE A 203 -12.02 -25.65 15.03
N GLY A 204 -12.11 -25.33 16.32
CA GLY A 204 -13.18 -25.74 17.21
C GLY A 204 -12.67 -26.40 18.49
N TRP A 205 -13.55 -27.15 19.15
CA TRP A 205 -13.19 -27.88 20.37
C TRP A 205 -13.76 -29.28 20.34
N PHE A 206 -13.17 -30.18 21.12
CA PHE A 206 -13.66 -31.55 21.19
C PHE A 206 -13.52 -32.16 22.58
N LEU A 207 -14.44 -33.07 22.86
CA LEU A 207 -14.47 -33.90 24.05
C LEU A 207 -13.65 -35.14 23.74
N TYR A 208 -12.44 -35.24 24.30
CA TYR A 208 -11.62 -36.43 24.07
C TYR A 208 -12.18 -37.60 24.90
N PRO A 209 -12.52 -38.74 24.24
CA PRO A 209 -13.02 -39.90 24.96
C PRO A 209 -11.91 -40.51 25.81
N LEU A 210 -12.26 -40.96 27.01
CA LEU A 210 -11.41 -41.90 27.75
C LEU A 210 -11.31 -43.25 27.00
N GLN A 211 -12.27 -43.59 26.12
CA GLN A 211 -12.28 -44.76 25.23
C GLN A 211 -13.05 -44.53 23.90
N GLY A 212 -12.42 -44.77 22.73
CA GLY A 212 -13.07 -44.79 21.40
C GLY A 212 -12.28 -44.09 20.27
N SER A 213 -12.18 -44.71 19.07
CA SER A 213 -11.25 -44.31 17.98
C SER A 213 -11.81 -43.40 16.88
N SER A 214 -13.10 -43.47 16.55
CA SER A 214 -13.62 -42.84 15.31
C SER A 214 -13.64 -41.30 15.33
N ILE A 215 -13.78 -40.69 16.51
CA ILE A 215 -13.76 -39.22 16.66
C ILE A 215 -12.31 -38.71 16.57
N LEU A 216 -11.36 -39.46 17.11
CA LEU A 216 -9.93 -39.14 17.00
C LEU A 216 -9.49 -39.12 15.54
N ASP A 217 -9.96 -40.05 14.70
CA ASP A 217 -9.66 -40.03 13.27
C ASP A 217 -10.17 -38.76 12.56
N SER A 218 -11.38 -38.30 12.90
CA SER A 218 -11.93 -37.05 12.36
C SER A 218 -11.16 -35.82 12.84
N VAL A 219 -10.71 -35.82 14.10
CA VAL A 219 -9.94 -34.72 14.69
C VAL A 219 -8.51 -34.70 14.14
N ARG A 220 -7.88 -35.87 13.99
CA ARG A 220 -6.57 -36.06 13.35
C ARG A 220 -6.58 -35.47 11.96
N TRP A 221 -7.57 -35.84 11.14
CA TRP A 221 -7.73 -35.31 9.79
C TRP A 221 -7.81 -33.77 9.80
N ARG A 222 -8.58 -33.18 10.72
CA ARG A 222 -8.69 -31.72 10.85
C ARG A 222 -7.37 -31.07 11.24
N ILE A 223 -6.63 -31.59 12.22
CA ILE A 223 -5.32 -31.04 12.61
C ILE A 223 -4.34 -31.13 11.45
N LEU A 224 -4.17 -32.31 10.84
CA LEU A 224 -3.18 -32.52 9.79
C LEU A 224 -3.47 -31.66 8.54
N HIS A 225 -4.74 -31.49 8.16
CA HIS A 225 -5.12 -30.72 6.97
C HIS A 225 -5.36 -29.22 7.22
N ARG A 226 -5.80 -28.81 8.42
CA ARG A 226 -5.99 -27.38 8.73
C ARG A 226 -4.76 -26.70 9.31
N THR A 227 -3.76 -27.45 9.78
CA THR A 227 -2.47 -26.86 10.16
C THR A 227 -1.80 -26.31 8.90
N LYS A 228 -1.76 -24.98 8.77
CA LYS A 228 -1.17 -24.27 7.64
C LYS A 228 0.34 -24.16 7.83
N VAL A 229 1.09 -24.10 6.73
CA VAL A 229 2.49 -23.65 6.77
C VAL A 229 2.51 -22.27 7.42
N LYS A 230 3.46 -22.03 8.33
CA LYS A 230 3.56 -20.72 8.98
C LYS A 230 3.98 -19.69 7.94
N THR A 231 3.20 -18.62 7.83
CA THR A 231 3.50 -17.52 6.91
C THR A 231 3.50 -16.18 7.64
N PHE A 232 4.30 -15.24 7.17
CA PHE A 232 4.28 -13.85 7.63
C PHE A 232 4.16 -12.93 6.40
N LEU A 233 3.06 -12.19 6.29
CA LEU A 233 2.74 -11.31 5.14
C LEU A 233 2.98 -11.99 3.77
N GLY A 234 2.55 -13.25 3.63
CA GLY A 234 2.69 -14.04 2.41
C GLY A 234 4.05 -14.70 2.19
N THR A 235 4.99 -14.57 3.13
CA THR A 235 6.28 -15.29 3.10
C THR A 235 6.18 -16.57 3.93
N GLU A 236 6.44 -17.72 3.32
CA GLU A 236 6.54 -19.01 4.01
C GLU A 236 7.80 -19.04 4.89
N LEU A 237 7.62 -19.43 6.16
CA LEU A 237 8.72 -19.47 7.12
C LEU A 237 9.45 -20.80 7.06
N ARG A 238 10.77 -20.71 7.07
CA ARG A 238 11.72 -21.82 7.16
C ARG A 238 12.47 -21.75 8.48
N GLY A 239 13.26 -22.77 8.76
CA GLY A 239 14.04 -22.91 9.99
C GLY A 239 14.92 -21.71 10.33
N ASP A 240 15.67 -21.20 9.36
CA ASP A 240 16.55 -20.04 9.50
C ASP A 240 15.79 -18.74 9.81
N VAL A 241 14.66 -18.51 9.13
CA VAL A 241 13.79 -17.35 9.36
C VAL A 241 13.10 -17.45 10.72
N LEU A 242 12.68 -18.65 11.15
CA LEU A 242 12.12 -18.88 12.48
C LEU A 242 13.14 -18.56 13.59
N VAL A 243 14.40 -18.97 13.43
CA VAL A 243 15.47 -18.60 14.36
C VAL A 243 15.64 -17.09 14.44
N ALA A 244 15.70 -16.41 13.29
CA ALA A 244 15.82 -14.95 13.25
C ALA A 244 14.62 -14.26 13.93
N LEU A 245 13.40 -14.77 13.71
CA LEU A 245 12.20 -14.26 14.35
C LEU A 245 12.25 -14.36 15.87
N VAL A 246 12.65 -15.52 16.40
CA VAL A 246 12.81 -15.70 17.86
C VAL A 246 13.89 -14.78 18.40
N ASP A 247 15.05 -14.74 17.76
CA ASP A 247 16.20 -13.96 18.23
C ASP A 247 15.89 -12.44 18.26
N HIS A 248 15.25 -11.92 17.22
CA HIS A 248 14.82 -10.53 17.18
C HIS A 248 13.66 -10.24 18.15
N ALA A 249 12.73 -11.17 18.34
CA ALA A 249 11.68 -11.04 19.35
C ALA A 249 12.25 -10.98 20.77
N LEU A 250 13.19 -11.86 21.10
CA LEU A 250 13.88 -11.86 22.39
C LEU A 250 14.68 -10.57 22.60
N SER A 251 15.42 -10.12 21.58
CA SER A 251 16.15 -8.85 21.62
C SER A 251 15.23 -7.65 21.87
N TRP A 252 14.06 -7.63 21.23
CA TRP A 252 13.03 -6.62 21.45
C TRP A 252 12.52 -6.66 22.90
N ILE A 253 12.20 -7.86 23.41
CA ILE A 253 11.76 -8.06 24.80
C ILE A 253 12.81 -7.50 25.76
N TYR A 254 14.09 -7.83 25.59
CA TYR A 254 15.18 -7.38 26.46
C TYR A 254 15.38 -5.86 26.47
N SER A 255 15.44 -5.23 25.30
CA SER A 255 15.64 -3.78 25.17
C SER A 255 14.54 -2.96 25.84
N HIS A 256 13.33 -3.52 25.98
CA HIS A 256 12.20 -2.86 26.62
C HIS A 256 11.99 -3.32 28.08
N HIS A 257 12.53 -4.49 28.47
CA HIS A 257 12.52 -4.98 29.86
C HIS A 257 13.56 -4.26 30.76
N ASP A 258 14.75 -3.91 30.25
CA ASP A 258 15.76 -3.20 31.07
C ASP A 258 15.36 -1.73 31.35
N ASN A 259 14.42 -1.17 30.59
CA ASN A 259 13.79 0.14 30.85
C ASN A 259 12.57 0.05 31.80
N ALA A 260 12.17 -1.16 32.23
CA ALA A 260 10.93 -1.43 32.97
C ALA A 260 10.97 -1.12 34.48
N ALA A 261 11.95 -0.35 34.96
CA ALA A 261 11.82 0.31 36.27
C ALA A 261 10.70 1.38 36.28
N ALA A 262 10.22 1.79 35.10
CA ALA A 262 9.10 2.70 34.93
C ALA A 262 7.97 2.05 34.10
N LEU A 263 6.96 1.51 34.80
CA LEU A 263 5.55 1.41 34.38
C LEU A 263 5.21 0.85 32.98
N GLN A 264 4.73 -0.40 32.91
CA GLN A 264 3.39 -0.78 32.38
C GLN A 264 3.19 -2.31 32.36
N PRO A 265 2.08 -2.85 32.92
CA PRO A 265 1.75 -4.28 32.91
C PRO A 265 1.24 -4.84 31.56
N SER A 266 1.47 -4.15 30.45
CA SER A 266 0.90 -4.51 29.13
C SER A 266 1.90 -4.32 27.99
N LEU A 267 3.14 -4.78 28.17
CA LEU A 267 4.13 -4.77 27.09
C LEU A 267 3.91 -6.01 26.21
N THR A 268 3.20 -5.83 25.11
CA THR A 268 3.01 -6.83 24.05
C THR A 268 4.10 -6.71 23.01
N LEU A 269 4.55 -7.83 22.46
CA LEU A 269 5.60 -7.89 21.45
C LEU A 269 5.19 -7.14 20.17
N ASP A 270 6.08 -6.32 19.60
CA ASP A 270 5.86 -5.69 18.29
C ASP A 270 6.17 -6.69 17.16
N PHE A 271 5.16 -7.43 16.73
CA PHE A 271 5.25 -8.44 15.68
C PHE A 271 5.74 -7.86 14.34
N LEU A 272 5.26 -6.68 13.94
CA LEU A 272 5.63 -6.06 12.66
C LEU A 272 7.04 -5.48 12.71
N GLY A 273 7.43 -4.88 13.83
CA GLY A 273 8.79 -4.40 14.05
C GLY A 273 9.82 -5.53 14.04
N VAL A 274 9.53 -6.64 14.72
CA VAL A 274 10.37 -7.84 14.70
C VAL A 274 10.49 -8.40 13.28
N TRP A 275 9.38 -8.48 12.54
CA TRP A 275 9.41 -8.91 11.14
C TRP A 275 10.23 -7.98 10.25
N ASP A 276 10.11 -6.65 10.39
CA ASP A 276 10.89 -5.69 9.60
C ASP A 276 12.40 -5.86 9.84
N GLN A 277 12.82 -6.21 11.06
CA GLN A 277 14.23 -6.52 11.38
C GLN A 277 14.71 -7.80 10.68
N VAL A 278 13.90 -8.86 10.71
CA VAL A 278 14.19 -10.11 9.99
C VAL A 278 14.31 -9.86 8.48
N VAL A 279 13.38 -9.10 7.92
CA VAL A 279 13.44 -8.70 6.50
C VAL A 279 14.68 -7.86 6.21
N ALA A 280 15.04 -6.93 7.09
CA ALA A 280 16.24 -6.11 6.92
C ALA A 280 17.51 -6.98 6.90
N MET A 281 17.65 -7.95 7.80
CA MET A 281 18.76 -8.90 7.80
C MET A 281 18.87 -9.65 6.47
N GLN A 282 17.76 -10.23 6.01
CA GLN A 282 17.72 -11.01 4.76
C GLN A 282 18.00 -10.13 3.53
N CYS A 283 17.37 -8.95 3.46
CA CYS A 283 17.58 -8.00 2.35
C CYS A 283 19.00 -7.43 2.35
N THR A 284 19.65 -7.27 3.51
CA THR A 284 21.04 -6.84 3.60
C THR A 284 21.96 -7.86 2.94
N ALA A 285 21.82 -9.14 3.27
CA ALA A 285 22.64 -10.21 2.69
C ALA A 285 22.45 -10.30 1.16
N ILE A 286 21.20 -10.21 0.67
CA ILE A 286 20.88 -10.23 -0.75
C ILE A 286 21.43 -9.00 -1.48
N ALA A 287 21.26 -7.80 -0.90
CA ALA A 287 21.77 -6.56 -1.48
C ALA A 287 23.30 -6.57 -1.56
N GLU A 288 23.95 -7.08 -0.52
CA GLU A 288 25.41 -7.17 -0.47
C GLU A 288 25.94 -8.18 -1.49
N ALA A 289 25.31 -9.35 -1.63
CA ALA A 289 25.67 -10.31 -2.69
C ALA A 289 25.51 -9.71 -4.10
N ALA A 290 24.43 -8.97 -4.35
CA ALA A 290 24.22 -8.28 -5.62
C ALA A 290 25.25 -7.16 -5.87
N ARG A 291 25.66 -6.45 -4.80
CA ARG A 291 26.70 -5.42 -4.86
C ARG A 291 28.07 -6.01 -5.15
N ILE A 292 28.44 -7.11 -4.49
CA ILE A 292 29.70 -7.82 -4.73
C ILE A 292 29.75 -8.33 -6.17
N ALA A 293 28.68 -8.94 -6.67
CA ALA A 293 28.62 -9.41 -8.05
C ALA A 293 28.78 -8.27 -9.08
N TYR A 294 28.26 -7.07 -8.78
CA TYR A 294 28.51 -5.88 -9.60
C TYR A 294 29.98 -5.44 -9.53
N GLU A 295 30.55 -5.40 -8.32
CA GLU A 295 31.93 -4.98 -8.08
C GLU A 295 32.93 -5.92 -8.76
N ASP A 296 32.72 -7.23 -8.72
CA ASP A 296 33.57 -8.23 -9.36
C ASP A 296 33.66 -8.06 -10.89
N VAL A 297 32.59 -7.57 -11.53
CA VAL A 297 32.57 -7.32 -12.98
C VAL A 297 33.14 -5.95 -13.33
N MET A 298 32.93 -4.96 -12.46
CA MET A 298 33.35 -3.57 -12.69
C MET A 298 34.81 -3.31 -12.27
N ALA A 299 35.34 -4.13 -11.37
CA ALA A 299 36.75 -4.14 -11.02
C ALA A 299 37.57 -4.52 -12.27
N THR A 300 38.25 -3.53 -12.82
CA THR A 300 39.20 -3.75 -13.90
C THR A 300 40.51 -4.22 -13.28
N ASP A 301 40.82 -5.51 -13.43
CA ASP A 301 42.07 -6.17 -13.00
C ASP A 301 43.31 -5.67 -13.79
N ALA A 302 43.58 -4.37 -13.77
CA ALA A 302 44.86 -3.84 -14.19
C ALA A 302 45.72 -3.65 -12.93
N PRO A 303 46.72 -4.51 -12.67
CA PRO A 303 47.63 -4.30 -11.56
C PRO A 303 48.25 -2.90 -11.64
N PRO A 304 48.46 -2.22 -10.50
CA PRO A 304 49.17 -0.95 -10.47
C PRO A 304 50.61 -1.17 -10.99
N GLY A 305 50.86 -0.76 -12.24
CA GLY A 305 52.16 -0.89 -12.92
C GLY A 305 52.08 -1.30 -14.39
N THR A 306 51.04 -2.01 -14.83
CA THR A 306 50.87 -2.45 -16.24
C THR A 306 49.93 -1.57 -17.07
N ALA A 307 49.27 -0.58 -16.45
CA ALA A 307 48.32 0.34 -17.08
C ALA A 307 48.89 1.16 -18.27
N ALA A 308 50.21 1.20 -18.45
CA ALA A 308 50.84 1.94 -19.53
C ALA A 308 50.85 1.20 -20.89
N CYS A 309 50.68 -0.12 -20.92
CA CYS A 309 50.84 -0.92 -22.15
C CYS A 309 49.53 -1.29 -22.86
N THR A 310 48.41 -1.32 -22.15
CA THR A 310 47.10 -1.66 -22.72
C THR A 310 46.14 -0.48 -22.62
N PRO A 311 45.45 -0.10 -23.70
CA PRO A 311 44.50 1.00 -23.65
C PRO A 311 43.35 0.65 -22.68
N PRO A 312 42.97 1.56 -21.76
CA PRO A 312 41.83 1.34 -20.90
C PRO A 312 40.53 1.34 -21.72
N MET A 313 39.48 0.76 -21.14
CA MET A 313 38.16 0.67 -21.77
C MET A 313 37.64 2.05 -22.18
N LYS A 314 36.94 2.13 -23.33
CA LYS A 314 36.30 3.38 -23.77
C LYS A 314 35.17 3.73 -22.81
N LEU A 315 34.97 5.03 -22.56
CA LEU A 315 33.93 5.48 -21.61
C LEU A 315 32.52 5.07 -22.02
N ALA A 316 32.20 5.10 -23.32
CA ALA A 316 30.89 4.68 -23.81
C ALA A 316 30.63 3.18 -23.54
N ASP A 317 31.66 2.35 -23.68
CA ASP A 317 31.58 0.91 -23.41
C ASP A 317 31.47 0.65 -21.90
N PHE A 318 32.18 1.44 -21.09
CA PHE A 318 32.10 1.40 -19.63
C PHE A 318 30.71 1.83 -19.11
N ASP A 319 30.15 2.92 -19.61
CA ASP A 319 28.82 3.40 -19.22
C ASP A 319 27.73 2.38 -19.63
N LYS A 320 27.91 1.72 -20.78
CA LYS A 320 27.04 0.62 -21.21
C LYS A 320 27.16 -0.58 -20.27
N LEU A 321 28.37 -1.02 -19.93
CA LEU A 321 28.62 -2.11 -18.98
C LEU A 321 28.02 -1.80 -17.61
N HIS A 322 28.20 -0.58 -17.10
CA HIS A 322 27.57 -0.13 -15.87
C HIS A 322 26.04 -0.28 -15.93
N THR A 323 25.42 0.20 -17.01
CA THR A 323 23.95 0.15 -17.17
C THR A 323 23.44 -1.29 -17.15
N GLU A 324 24.12 -2.19 -17.85
CA GLU A 324 23.79 -3.62 -17.89
C GLU A 324 23.97 -4.28 -16.52
N MET A 325 25.12 -4.07 -15.86
CA MET A 325 25.40 -4.69 -14.55
C MET A 325 24.54 -4.10 -13.43
N HIS A 326 24.25 -2.80 -13.48
CA HIS A 326 23.29 -2.17 -12.57
C HIS A 326 21.90 -2.80 -12.72
N HIS A 327 21.45 -3.06 -13.95
CA HIS A 327 20.18 -3.74 -14.19
C HIS A 327 20.20 -5.19 -13.64
N VAL A 328 21.28 -5.93 -13.87
CA VAL A 328 21.45 -7.31 -13.37
C VAL A 328 21.46 -7.35 -11.84
N ALA A 329 22.21 -6.46 -11.18
CA ALA A 329 22.27 -6.40 -9.72
C ALA A 329 20.89 -6.10 -9.11
N LEU A 330 20.17 -5.12 -9.66
CA LEU A 330 18.81 -4.80 -9.21
C LEU A 330 17.81 -5.92 -9.51
N ALA A 331 17.89 -6.56 -10.67
CA ALA A 331 17.03 -7.69 -11.01
C ALA A 331 17.27 -8.88 -10.07
N THR A 332 18.54 -9.15 -9.73
CA THR A 332 18.92 -10.18 -8.76
C THR A 332 18.30 -9.89 -7.40
N TYR A 333 18.48 -8.67 -6.87
CA TYR A 333 17.85 -8.26 -5.61
C TYR A 333 16.33 -8.40 -5.63
N VAL A 334 15.66 -7.87 -6.66
CA VAL A 334 14.18 -7.90 -6.77
C VAL A 334 13.66 -9.32 -6.90
N SER A 335 14.40 -10.21 -7.55
CA SER A 335 14.03 -11.61 -7.74
C SER A 335 14.16 -12.43 -6.46
N GLN A 336 15.29 -12.28 -5.74
CA GLN A 336 15.57 -13.04 -4.53
C GLN A 336 14.79 -12.51 -3.32
N ALA A 337 14.63 -11.20 -3.20
CA ALA A 337 13.85 -10.58 -2.11
C ALA A 337 12.36 -10.38 -2.46
N LYS A 338 11.84 -11.10 -3.48
CA LYS A 338 10.48 -10.91 -4.01
C LYS A 338 9.39 -11.13 -2.95
N THR A 339 9.60 -12.06 -2.04
CA THR A 339 8.67 -12.41 -0.96
C THR A 339 8.49 -11.29 0.05
N TYR A 340 9.51 -10.43 0.22
CA TYR A 340 9.53 -9.37 1.23
C TYR A 340 9.02 -8.01 0.75
N LYS A 341 8.41 -7.92 -0.44
CA LYS A 341 8.00 -6.66 -1.09
C LYS A 341 7.04 -5.80 -0.24
N SER A 342 6.27 -6.43 0.65
CA SER A 342 5.32 -5.76 1.55
C SER A 342 6.03 -4.97 2.65
N SER A 343 7.22 -5.39 3.10
CA SER A 343 7.93 -4.75 4.20
C SER A 343 8.58 -3.41 3.77
N PRO A 344 8.57 -2.39 4.66
CA PRO A 344 9.33 -1.16 4.49
C PRO A 344 10.85 -1.39 4.33
N ALA A 345 11.45 -2.30 5.09
CA ALA A 345 12.88 -2.62 5.00
C ALA A 345 13.30 -3.02 3.58
N TYR A 346 12.49 -3.81 2.86
CA TYR A 346 12.77 -4.17 1.46
C TYR A 346 12.97 -2.94 0.57
N ARG A 347 12.14 -1.90 0.73
CA ARG A 347 12.25 -0.66 -0.07
C ARG A 347 13.48 0.14 0.33
N ARG A 348 13.77 0.24 1.63
CA ARG A 348 14.97 0.93 2.15
C ARG A 348 16.25 0.29 1.60
N HIS A 349 16.37 -1.04 1.66
CA HIS A 349 17.54 -1.75 1.15
C HIS A 349 17.67 -1.69 -0.38
N LYS A 350 16.55 -1.73 -1.12
CA LYS A 350 16.58 -1.50 -2.57
C LYS A 350 17.15 -0.12 -2.90
N GLN A 351 16.71 0.92 -2.19
CA GLN A 351 17.19 2.28 -2.41
C GLN A 351 18.66 2.44 -1.99
N SER A 352 19.06 1.82 -0.87
CA SER A 352 20.46 1.78 -0.44
C SER A 352 21.36 1.11 -1.47
N LEU A 353 20.93 0.00 -2.07
CA LEU A 353 21.66 -0.66 -3.16
C LEU A 353 21.81 0.24 -4.39
N VAL A 354 20.74 0.92 -4.83
CA VAL A 354 20.82 1.88 -5.96
C VAL A 354 21.85 2.97 -5.67
N THR A 355 21.83 3.57 -4.49
CA THR A 355 22.78 4.61 -4.10
C THR A 355 24.22 4.06 -4.03
N ALA A 356 24.41 2.85 -3.52
CA ALA A 356 25.71 2.21 -3.44
C ALA A 356 26.30 1.95 -4.84
N LEU A 357 25.50 1.41 -5.77
CA LEU A 357 25.92 1.15 -7.14
C LEU A 357 26.25 2.46 -7.90
N GLN A 358 25.50 3.53 -7.66
CA GLN A 358 25.79 4.86 -8.22
C GLN A 358 27.12 5.43 -7.68
N SER A 359 27.38 5.27 -6.38
CA SER A 359 28.66 5.67 -5.78
C SER A 359 29.81 4.88 -6.42
N GLN A 360 29.71 3.56 -6.49
CA GLN A 360 30.74 2.71 -7.10
C GLN A 360 30.95 3.03 -8.58
N HIS A 361 29.89 3.33 -9.33
CA HIS A 361 30.01 3.79 -10.71
C HIS A 361 30.87 5.05 -10.83
N ASN A 362 30.61 6.06 -9.98
CA ASN A 362 31.39 7.28 -9.98
C ASN A 362 32.87 7.02 -9.64
N ASP A 363 33.13 6.16 -8.67
CA ASP A 363 34.49 5.80 -8.26
C ASP A 363 35.24 5.08 -9.39
N HIS A 364 34.63 4.07 -10.01
CA HIS A 364 35.20 3.36 -11.16
C HIS A 364 35.37 4.28 -12.37
N ARG A 365 34.43 5.19 -12.63
CA ARG A 365 34.51 6.16 -13.73
C ARG A 365 35.67 7.12 -13.52
N ASN A 366 35.87 7.62 -12.30
CA ASN A 366 37.00 8.48 -11.96
C ASN A 366 38.33 7.74 -12.10
N ALA A 367 38.39 6.48 -11.65
CA ALA A 367 39.56 5.62 -11.82
C ALA A 367 39.87 5.37 -13.31
N LEU A 368 38.85 5.15 -14.14
CA LEU A 368 39.00 4.98 -15.59
C LEU A 368 39.54 6.25 -16.26
N ILE A 369 39.03 7.43 -15.90
CA ILE A 369 39.53 8.71 -16.42
C ILE A 369 41.00 8.93 -16.02
N ALA A 370 41.36 8.63 -14.77
CA ALA A 370 42.74 8.71 -14.31
C ALA A 370 43.66 7.74 -15.07
N SER A 371 43.22 6.50 -15.29
CA SER A 371 43.93 5.50 -16.09
C SER A 371 44.09 5.94 -17.55
N SER A 372 43.02 6.47 -18.16
CA SER A 372 43.03 7.02 -19.51
C SER A 372 44.04 8.16 -19.65
N ARG A 373 44.10 9.07 -18.67
CA ARG A 373 45.09 10.16 -18.63
C ARG A 373 46.52 9.63 -18.52
N ALA A 374 46.76 8.64 -17.65
CA ALA A 374 48.08 8.01 -17.50
C ALA A 374 48.53 7.31 -18.80
N TYR A 375 47.63 6.58 -19.46
CA TYR A 375 47.90 5.93 -20.75
C TYR A 375 48.23 6.96 -21.84
N CYS A 376 47.40 8.00 -22.00
CA CYS A 376 47.64 9.06 -22.98
C CYS A 376 48.98 9.77 -22.75
N ASN A 377 49.35 10.05 -21.50
CA ASN A 377 50.65 10.62 -21.16
C ASN A 377 51.81 9.71 -21.56
N ALA A 378 51.70 8.40 -21.29
CA ALA A 378 52.72 7.42 -21.68
C ALA A 378 52.87 7.33 -23.21
N VAL A 379 51.74 7.31 -23.95
CA VAL A 379 51.74 7.34 -25.41
C VAL A 379 52.39 8.61 -25.94
N ALA A 380 52.01 9.78 -25.43
CA ALA A 380 52.61 11.07 -25.81
C ALA A 380 54.13 11.07 -25.63
N GLN A 381 54.62 10.64 -24.47
CA GLN A 381 56.06 10.54 -24.19
C GLN A 381 56.77 9.60 -25.16
N SER A 382 56.18 8.44 -25.45
CA SER A 382 56.75 7.48 -26.41
C SER A 382 56.85 8.04 -27.83
N GLN A 383 55.81 8.74 -28.32
CA GLN A 383 55.79 9.31 -29.65
C GLN A 383 56.74 10.52 -29.77
N LEU A 384 56.84 11.34 -28.72
CA LEU A 384 57.82 12.43 -28.67
C LEU A 384 59.27 11.91 -28.67
N ALA A 385 59.54 10.84 -27.94
CA ALA A 385 60.86 10.21 -27.92
C ALA A 385 61.28 9.69 -29.31
N LEU A 386 60.34 9.07 -30.04
CA LEU A 386 60.57 8.60 -31.42
C LEU A 386 60.91 9.77 -32.36
N LEU A 387 60.13 10.85 -32.32
CA LEU A 387 60.36 12.04 -33.15
C LEU A 387 61.66 12.79 -32.77
N ALA A 388 62.08 12.73 -31.51
CA ALA A 388 63.36 13.29 -31.07
C ALA A 388 64.56 12.48 -31.59
N CYS A 389 64.43 11.15 -31.72
CA CYS A 389 65.49 10.27 -32.23
C CYS A 389 65.68 10.39 -33.75
N ASP A 390 64.59 10.50 -34.54
CA ASP A 390 64.67 10.65 -36.01
C ASP A 390 65.44 11.92 -36.43
N ALA A 391 65.37 12.99 -35.63
CA ALA A 391 66.09 14.24 -35.91
C ALA A 391 67.54 14.29 -35.42
N ALA A 392 67.98 13.32 -34.61
CA ALA A 392 69.37 13.24 -34.13
C ALA A 392 70.30 12.50 -35.10
N SER A 393 69.80 12.04 -36.26
CA SER A 393 70.59 11.42 -37.33
C SER A 393 70.69 12.32 -38.58
N PRO A 394 71.73 13.16 -38.71
CA PRO A 394 71.94 13.98 -39.92
C PRO A 394 72.55 13.19 -41.10
N LYS A 395 72.63 11.86 -41.05
CA LYS A 395 73.38 11.06 -42.03
C LYS A 395 72.71 9.71 -42.26
N GLU A 396 72.50 9.39 -43.53
CA GLU A 396 72.12 8.10 -44.13
C GLU A 396 70.68 7.98 -44.67
N ILE A 397 70.40 8.75 -45.74
CA ILE A 397 69.67 8.20 -46.88
C ILE A 397 70.46 8.58 -48.15
N LEU A 398 71.59 7.90 -48.35
CA LEU A 398 72.13 7.68 -49.69
C LEU A 398 71.64 6.30 -50.13
N SER A 399 70.50 6.28 -50.80
CA SER A 399 70.10 5.15 -51.65
C SER A 399 69.54 5.75 -52.94
N PRO A 400 70.26 5.65 -54.08
CA PRO A 400 69.82 6.23 -55.33
C PRO A 400 68.87 5.24 -55.99
N GLY A 401 67.58 5.55 -56.01
CA GLY A 401 66.63 4.65 -56.66
C GLY A 401 65.18 5.10 -56.62
N ILE A 402 64.76 5.74 -57.70
CA ILE A 402 63.39 5.77 -58.23
C ILE A 402 62.42 6.74 -57.51
N LEU A 403 62.52 8.03 -57.83
CA LEU A 403 61.37 8.91 -58.06
C LEU A 403 61.76 9.94 -59.15
N PRO A 404 60.86 10.33 -60.07
CA PRO A 404 61.22 11.16 -61.21
C PRO A 404 61.49 12.60 -60.76
N ALA A 405 62.55 13.17 -61.31
CA ALA A 405 62.85 14.60 -61.22
C ALA A 405 61.69 15.40 -61.82
N LEU A 406 60.82 15.92 -60.96
CA LEU A 406 59.97 17.06 -61.28
C LEU A 406 60.82 18.31 -61.02
N SER A 407 61.17 18.98 -62.12
CA SER A 407 61.79 20.30 -62.13
C SER A 407 61.07 21.26 -61.18
N PRO A 408 61.78 22.16 -60.48
CA PRO A 408 61.13 23.21 -59.72
C PRO A 408 60.44 24.15 -60.72
N PRO A 409 59.16 24.50 -60.53
CA PRO A 409 58.59 25.63 -61.23
C PRO A 409 59.20 26.91 -60.63
N ASP A 410 59.72 27.76 -61.51
CA ASP A 410 60.24 29.07 -61.18
C ASP A 410 59.27 29.86 -60.27
N GLY A 411 59.81 30.39 -59.16
CA GLY A 411 59.14 31.42 -58.37
C GLY A 411 58.36 30.94 -57.14
N ALA A 412 58.99 30.21 -56.23
CA ALA A 412 58.59 30.14 -54.82
C ALA A 412 59.75 29.59 -53.97
N ASP A 413 60.66 30.48 -53.54
CA ASP A 413 61.63 30.21 -52.47
C ASP A 413 60.90 30.26 -51.11
N GLU A 414 59.95 29.35 -50.88
CA GLU A 414 59.41 29.07 -49.56
C GLU A 414 59.87 27.66 -49.16
N MET A 415 60.93 27.59 -48.36
CA MET A 415 61.29 26.36 -47.65
C MET A 415 60.05 25.83 -46.93
N PRO A 416 59.59 24.59 -47.17
CA PRO A 416 58.47 24.03 -46.44
C PRO A 416 58.82 24.04 -44.96
N ASP A 417 57.90 24.55 -44.14
CA ASP A 417 58.07 24.75 -42.72
C ASP A 417 58.14 23.38 -42.01
N VAL A 418 59.32 22.74 -42.01
CA VAL A 418 59.62 21.38 -41.48
C VAL A 418 59.08 21.18 -40.05
N SER A 419 58.84 22.26 -39.33
CA SER A 419 58.23 22.28 -37.99
C SER A 419 56.75 21.85 -37.99
N VAL A 420 56.00 22.18 -39.05
CA VAL A 420 54.56 21.91 -39.20
C VAL A 420 54.31 20.45 -39.52
N ASP A 421 55.10 19.84 -40.41
CA ASP A 421 54.95 18.43 -40.80
C ASP A 421 55.22 17.47 -39.63
N VAL A 422 56.23 17.78 -38.81
CA VAL A 422 56.56 17.00 -37.61
C VAL A 422 55.44 17.09 -36.57
N LEU A 423 54.83 18.26 -36.40
CA LEU A 423 53.69 18.45 -35.51
C LEU A 423 52.45 17.69 -36.02
N GLN A 424 52.17 17.75 -37.33
CA GLN A 424 51.05 17.02 -37.92
C GLN A 424 51.22 15.50 -37.77
N GLU A 425 52.42 14.98 -37.99
CA GLU A 425 52.70 13.55 -37.82
C GLU A 425 52.63 13.11 -36.36
N PHE A 426 53.09 13.93 -35.41
CA PHE A 426 52.89 13.68 -33.97
C PHE A 426 51.40 13.59 -33.63
N VAL A 427 50.62 14.61 -34.00
CA VAL A 427 49.18 14.68 -33.71
C VAL A 427 48.45 13.49 -34.32
N ARG A 428 48.80 13.09 -35.54
CA ARG A 428 48.23 11.91 -36.20
C ARG A 428 48.55 10.63 -35.43
N ARG A 429 49.83 10.35 -35.15
CA ARG A 429 50.24 9.13 -34.43
C ARG A 429 49.66 9.05 -33.03
N PHE A 430 49.60 10.18 -32.33
CA PHE A 430 48.99 10.25 -31.01
C PHE A 430 47.49 9.90 -31.09
N ARG A 431 46.74 10.57 -31.97
CA ARG A 431 45.30 10.32 -32.14
C ARG A 431 45.00 8.89 -32.54
N ASP A 432 45.80 8.31 -33.43
CA ASP A 432 45.67 6.91 -33.87
C ASP A 432 45.89 5.92 -32.70
N ALA A 433 46.81 6.24 -31.77
CA ALA A 433 47.10 5.41 -30.61
C ALA A 433 46.14 5.62 -29.43
N THR A 434 45.47 6.78 -29.33
CA THR A 434 44.56 7.12 -28.22
C THR A 434 43.08 7.12 -28.61
N VAL A 435 42.69 6.44 -29.69
CA VAL A 435 41.29 6.41 -30.15
C VAL A 435 40.35 5.90 -29.05
N GLY A 436 39.34 6.71 -28.73
CA GLY A 436 38.30 6.36 -27.74
C GLY A 436 38.70 6.63 -26.28
N GLN A 437 39.87 7.22 -26.03
CA GLN A 437 40.32 7.64 -24.71
C GLN A 437 39.75 9.02 -24.34
N VAL A 438 39.19 9.13 -23.13
CA VAL A 438 38.50 10.35 -22.67
C VAL A 438 39.47 11.50 -22.47
N ALA A 439 40.66 11.20 -21.96
CA ALA A 439 41.67 12.21 -21.65
C ALA A 439 42.55 12.60 -22.87
N ALA A 440 42.30 12.04 -24.06
CA ALA A 440 43.18 12.20 -25.22
C ALA A 440 43.35 13.67 -25.63
N ASP A 441 42.24 14.42 -25.81
CA ASP A 441 42.31 15.80 -26.28
C ASP A 441 42.90 16.75 -25.22
N GLU A 442 42.57 16.54 -23.94
CA GLU A 442 43.12 17.31 -22.82
C GLU A 442 44.64 17.12 -22.70
N VAL A 443 45.10 15.86 -22.77
CA VAL A 443 46.53 15.52 -22.74
C VAL A 443 47.22 16.06 -23.99
N LEU A 444 46.64 15.91 -25.18
CA LEU A 444 47.20 16.43 -26.43
C LEU A 444 47.39 17.95 -26.36
N ALA A 445 46.38 18.69 -25.89
CA ALA A 445 46.48 20.13 -25.74
C ALA A 445 47.62 20.53 -24.78
N THR A 446 47.74 19.81 -23.65
CA THR A 446 48.78 20.07 -22.65
C THR A 446 50.17 19.79 -23.22
N VAL A 447 50.38 18.60 -23.80
CA VAL A 447 51.65 18.14 -24.36
C VAL A 447 52.08 18.99 -25.56
N VAL A 448 51.14 19.43 -26.42
CA VAL A 448 51.45 20.31 -27.54
C VAL A 448 51.95 21.67 -27.06
N VAL A 449 51.29 22.25 -26.05
CA VAL A 449 51.65 23.56 -25.51
C VAL A 449 52.97 23.54 -24.74
N THR A 450 53.25 22.48 -23.97
CA THR A 450 54.46 22.42 -23.14
C THR A 450 55.61 21.74 -23.85
N ASP A 451 55.43 20.47 -24.22
CA ASP A 451 56.53 19.57 -24.54
C ASP A 451 56.91 19.67 -26.02
N VAL A 452 55.92 19.76 -26.92
CA VAL A 452 56.18 19.95 -28.35
C VAL A 452 56.72 21.35 -28.61
N ALA A 453 56.16 22.39 -27.99
CA ALA A 453 56.67 23.75 -28.11
C ALA A 453 58.12 23.87 -27.60
N ALA A 454 58.45 23.22 -26.46
CA ALA A 454 59.82 23.15 -25.95
C ALA A 454 60.76 22.39 -26.91
N MET A 455 60.29 21.31 -27.51
CA MET A 455 61.07 20.54 -28.50
C MET A 455 61.33 21.37 -29.77
N LEU A 456 60.32 22.05 -30.30
CA LEU A 456 60.42 22.90 -31.48
C LEU A 456 61.30 24.13 -31.23
N THR A 457 61.19 24.80 -30.08
CA THR A 457 62.08 25.91 -29.71
C THR A 457 63.53 25.42 -29.55
N LYS A 458 63.77 24.26 -28.94
CA LYS A 458 65.11 23.66 -28.88
C LYS A 458 65.67 23.35 -30.26
N ARG A 459 64.83 22.84 -31.18
CA ARG A 459 65.21 22.64 -32.59
C ARG A 459 65.49 23.96 -33.31
N GLN A 460 64.68 24.98 -33.10
CA GLN A 460 64.88 26.30 -33.69
C GLN A 460 66.19 26.93 -33.21
N VAL A 461 66.53 26.78 -31.92
CA VAL A 461 67.82 27.24 -31.36
C VAL A 461 68.98 26.46 -31.96
N ALA A 462 68.87 25.14 -32.12
CA ALA A 462 69.89 24.32 -32.78
C ALA A 462 70.06 24.68 -34.27
N ALA A 463 68.97 24.93 -34.99
CA ALA A 463 68.98 25.38 -36.38
C ALA A 463 69.61 26.77 -36.52
N LYS A 464 69.25 27.73 -35.66
CA LYS A 464 69.87 29.07 -35.62
C LYS A 464 71.36 29.00 -35.28
N ALA A 465 71.78 28.07 -34.42
CA ALA A 465 73.19 27.84 -34.13
C ALA A 465 73.96 27.25 -35.32
N SER A 466 73.27 26.60 -36.27
CA SER A 466 73.88 26.06 -37.50
C SER A 466 73.99 27.08 -38.65
N TRP A 467 73.45 28.29 -38.48
CA TRP A 467 73.52 29.33 -39.50
C TRP A 467 74.91 29.95 -39.60
N THR A 468 75.53 29.85 -40.78
CA THR A 468 76.84 30.45 -41.07
C THR A 468 76.68 31.89 -41.59
N ALA A 469 77.70 32.73 -41.40
CA ALA A 469 77.68 34.15 -41.79
C ALA A 469 77.36 34.39 -43.28
N ALA A 470 77.66 33.43 -44.16
CA ALA A 470 77.33 33.50 -45.58
C ALA A 470 75.82 33.41 -45.86
N HIS A 471 75.08 32.65 -45.05
CA HIS A 471 73.63 32.47 -45.22
C HIS A 471 72.84 33.69 -44.71
N LEU A 472 73.34 34.34 -43.65
CA LEU A 472 72.80 35.61 -43.14
C LEU A 472 72.92 36.76 -44.13
N GLU A 473 73.98 36.76 -44.94
CA GLU A 473 74.20 37.78 -45.97
C GLU A 473 73.29 37.56 -47.18
N SER A 474 73.04 36.30 -47.59
CA SER A 474 72.09 36.00 -48.66
C SER A 474 70.65 36.35 -48.27
N GLU A 475 70.24 36.09 -47.02
CA GLU A 475 68.91 36.50 -46.55
C GLU A 475 68.76 38.02 -46.47
N ARG A 476 69.81 38.76 -46.06
CA ARG A 476 69.75 40.23 -46.06
C ARG A 476 69.55 40.81 -47.45
N GLN A 477 70.22 40.24 -48.45
CA GLN A 477 70.08 40.65 -49.84
C GLN A 477 68.68 40.30 -50.39
N ALA A 478 68.16 39.12 -50.04
CA ALA A 478 66.80 38.72 -50.40
C ALA A 478 65.73 39.62 -49.75
N LEU A 479 65.89 39.98 -48.48
CA LEU A 479 64.97 40.87 -47.76
C LEU A 479 65.01 42.30 -48.30
N GLN A 480 66.18 42.81 -48.68
CA GLN A 480 66.30 44.13 -49.30
C GLN A 480 65.61 44.17 -50.66
N ALA A 481 65.80 43.13 -51.49
CA ALA A 481 65.13 43.02 -52.78
C ALA A 481 63.60 42.88 -52.61
N ALA A 482 63.15 42.13 -51.61
CA ALA A 482 61.74 42.00 -51.28
C ALA A 482 61.14 43.32 -50.77
N TYR A 483 61.89 44.09 -49.97
CA TYR A 483 61.48 45.40 -49.48
C TYR A 483 61.30 46.40 -50.63
N ASP A 484 62.26 46.49 -51.54
CA ASP A 484 62.21 47.41 -52.69
C ASP A 484 61.06 47.03 -53.64
N SER A 485 60.85 45.72 -53.86
CA SER A 485 59.70 45.21 -54.62
C SER A 485 58.37 45.56 -53.93
N LYS A 486 58.24 45.33 -52.62
CA LYS A 486 57.01 45.64 -51.86
C LYS A 486 56.74 47.15 -51.82
N GLN A 487 57.78 47.98 -51.73
CA GLN A 487 57.66 49.43 -51.77
C GLN A 487 57.11 49.90 -53.13
N SER A 488 57.61 49.35 -54.25
CA SER A 488 57.10 49.67 -55.58
C SER A 488 55.65 49.20 -55.79
N GLN A 489 55.30 48.04 -55.23
CA GLN A 489 53.93 47.52 -55.25
C GLN A 489 53.00 48.38 -54.39
N LEU A 490 53.46 48.86 -53.23
CA LEU A 490 52.69 49.76 -52.36
C LEU A 490 52.43 51.11 -53.02
N THR A 491 53.41 51.69 -53.71
CA THR A 491 53.20 52.95 -54.44
C THR A 491 52.20 52.78 -55.58
N ALA A 492 52.31 51.70 -56.36
CA ALA A 492 51.34 51.39 -57.41
C ALA A 492 49.94 51.08 -56.83
N HIS A 493 49.89 50.39 -55.69
CA HIS A 493 48.64 50.11 -54.99
C HIS A 493 47.98 51.39 -54.47
N PHE A 494 48.74 52.34 -53.90
CA PHE A 494 48.19 53.62 -53.45
C PHE A 494 47.69 54.49 -54.61
N GLU A 495 48.31 54.44 -55.78
CA GLU A 495 47.80 55.12 -56.97
C GLU A 495 46.48 54.50 -57.46
N ILE A 496 46.40 53.16 -57.48
CA ILE A 496 45.18 52.43 -57.81
C ILE A 496 44.09 52.65 -56.77
N GLU A 497 44.41 52.63 -55.48
CA GLU A 497 43.47 52.92 -54.39
C GLU A 497 43.01 54.37 -54.41
N ALA A 498 43.88 55.34 -54.69
CA ALA A 498 43.47 56.73 -54.85
C ALA A 498 42.48 56.89 -56.01
N GLN A 499 42.66 56.14 -57.11
CA GLN A 499 41.72 56.10 -58.22
C GLN A 499 40.40 55.41 -57.84
N LYS A 500 40.48 54.24 -57.19
CA LYS A 500 39.31 53.51 -56.67
C LYS A 500 38.53 54.33 -55.64
N LEU A 501 39.19 55.11 -54.79
CA LEU A 501 38.56 56.00 -53.82
C LEU A 501 37.84 57.16 -54.51
N ARG A 502 38.39 57.71 -55.60
CA ARG A 502 37.69 58.75 -56.40
C ARG A 502 36.46 58.18 -57.10
N ASP A 503 36.57 56.98 -57.68
CA ASP A 503 35.45 56.28 -58.31
C ASP A 503 34.40 55.85 -57.29
N ALA A 504 34.84 55.37 -56.12
CA ALA A 504 33.97 55.04 -54.99
C ALA A 504 33.27 56.28 -54.44
N LEU A 505 33.93 57.43 -54.33
CA LEU A 505 33.32 58.69 -53.87
C LEU A 505 32.30 59.21 -54.90
N ALA A 506 32.54 59.01 -56.20
CA ALA A 506 31.55 59.30 -57.26
C ALA A 506 30.34 58.35 -57.20
N ALA A 507 30.59 57.05 -56.98
CA ALA A 507 29.54 56.05 -56.79
C ALA A 507 28.75 56.27 -55.48
N GLU A 508 29.43 56.67 -54.41
CA GLU A 508 28.85 57.00 -53.11
C GLU A 508 27.97 58.23 -53.22
N LYS A 509 28.38 59.28 -53.93
CA LYS A 509 27.50 60.43 -54.21
C LYS A 509 26.23 60.02 -54.97
N LYS A 510 26.34 59.09 -55.92
CA LYS A 510 25.19 58.55 -56.66
C LYS A 510 24.29 57.69 -55.75
N LEU A 511 24.88 56.85 -54.92
CA LEU A 511 24.18 56.04 -53.91
C LEU A 511 23.51 56.92 -52.85
N TRP A 512 24.13 58.02 -52.43
CA TRP A 512 23.58 58.96 -51.46
C TRP A 512 22.33 59.65 -52.03
N MET A 513 22.37 60.04 -53.31
CA MET A 513 21.20 60.52 -54.04
C MET A 513 20.09 59.46 -54.12
N GLN A 514 20.42 58.22 -54.45
CA GLN A 514 19.45 57.12 -54.49
C GLN A 514 18.90 56.76 -53.10
N ALA A 515 19.74 56.81 -52.07
CA ALA A 515 19.36 56.58 -50.67
C ALA A 515 18.48 57.72 -50.15
N HIS A 516 18.69 58.96 -50.59
CA HIS A 516 17.80 60.07 -50.24
C HIS A 516 16.41 59.88 -50.86
N VAL A 517 16.34 59.47 -52.13
CA VAL A 517 15.08 59.11 -52.79
C VAL A 517 14.43 57.89 -52.13
N ALA A 518 15.21 56.88 -51.75
CA ALA A 518 14.71 55.71 -51.04
C ALA A 518 14.22 56.04 -49.61
N ASN A 519 14.90 56.94 -48.89
CA ASN A 519 14.45 57.42 -47.59
C ASN A 519 13.16 58.24 -47.70
N GLN A 520 13.00 59.02 -48.77
CA GLN A 520 11.75 59.74 -49.04
C GLN A 520 10.60 58.79 -49.41
N ALA A 521 10.89 57.71 -50.16
CA ALA A 521 9.93 56.64 -50.41
C ALA A 521 9.57 55.88 -49.12
N ARG A 522 10.57 55.59 -48.28
CA ARG A 522 10.38 54.92 -46.99
C ARG A 522 9.58 55.79 -46.02
N SER A 523 9.83 57.10 -45.93
CA SER A 523 9.01 57.98 -45.11
C SER A 523 7.55 58.03 -45.58
N ASN A 524 7.30 57.92 -46.89
CA ASN A 524 5.93 57.84 -47.41
C ASN A 524 5.28 56.50 -47.02
N ILE A 525 6.00 55.39 -47.12
CA ILE A 525 5.52 54.07 -46.67
C ILE A 525 5.24 54.09 -45.18
N ASP A 526 6.16 54.60 -44.35
CA ASP A 526 5.99 54.69 -42.89
C ASP A 526 4.77 55.56 -42.52
N VAL A 527 4.50 56.66 -43.25
CA VAL A 527 3.30 57.48 -43.06
C VAL A 527 2.02 56.73 -43.46
N HIS A 528 2.07 55.91 -44.51
CA HIS A 528 0.93 55.07 -44.92
C HIS A 528 0.68 53.90 -43.97
N GLU A 529 1.74 53.26 -43.46
CA GLU A 529 1.66 52.21 -42.45
C GLU A 529 1.20 52.76 -41.11
N ALA A 530 1.68 53.92 -40.67
CA ALA A 530 1.20 54.59 -39.47
C ALA A 530 -0.30 54.92 -39.57
N LYS A 531 -0.79 55.36 -40.75
CA LYS A 531 -2.23 55.57 -40.98
C LYS A 531 -3.01 54.26 -40.96
N ARG A 532 -2.48 53.18 -41.54
CA ARG A 532 -3.11 51.86 -41.51
C ARG A 532 -3.18 51.32 -40.09
N LEU A 533 -2.08 51.37 -39.34
CA LEU A 533 -2.02 50.95 -37.94
C LEU A 533 -2.94 51.79 -37.05
N ALA A 534 -3.07 53.09 -37.30
CA ALA A 534 -4.03 53.95 -36.59
C ALA A 534 -5.49 53.56 -36.91
N ALA A 535 -5.80 53.18 -38.16
CA ALA A 535 -7.11 52.68 -38.54
C ALA A 535 -7.40 51.29 -37.94
N ASP A 536 -6.43 50.39 -37.95
CA ASP A 536 -6.52 49.05 -37.35
C ASP A 536 -6.70 49.16 -35.82
N LEU A 537 -6.00 50.09 -35.17
CA LEU A 537 -6.16 50.38 -33.74
C LEU A 537 -7.52 51.00 -33.43
N ALA A 538 -8.03 51.91 -34.27
CA ALA A 538 -9.37 52.47 -34.12
C ALA A 538 -10.48 51.42 -34.32
N ALA A 539 -10.28 50.46 -35.24
CA ALA A 539 -11.18 49.32 -35.41
C ALA A 539 -11.12 48.39 -34.20
N ALA A 540 -9.93 48.10 -33.68
CA ALA A 540 -9.77 47.27 -32.49
C ALA A 540 -10.40 47.92 -31.24
N THR A 541 -10.22 49.22 -31.02
CA THR A 541 -10.87 49.92 -29.90
C THR A 541 -12.39 49.95 -30.03
N ALA A 542 -12.93 50.07 -31.24
CA ALA A 542 -14.36 49.94 -31.49
C ALA A 542 -14.89 48.52 -31.19
N THR A 543 -14.14 47.47 -31.55
CA THR A 543 -14.52 46.08 -31.20
C THR A 543 -14.45 45.82 -29.70
N ILE A 544 -13.46 46.37 -29.00
CA ILE A 544 -13.35 46.25 -27.54
C ILE A 544 -14.52 46.96 -26.87
N ALA A 545 -14.88 48.17 -27.32
CA ALA A 545 -16.04 48.89 -26.77
C ALA A 545 -17.36 48.14 -27.00
N ALA A 546 -17.53 47.49 -28.15
CA ALA A 546 -18.69 46.64 -28.42
C ALA A 546 -18.73 45.41 -27.49
N LEU A 547 -17.60 44.72 -27.32
CA LEU A 547 -17.49 43.56 -26.42
C LEU A 547 -17.70 43.94 -24.94
N GLU A 548 -17.28 45.14 -24.53
CA GLU A 548 -17.56 45.64 -23.19
C GLU A 548 -19.06 45.91 -22.98
N GLU A 549 -19.76 46.42 -23.98
CA GLU A 549 -21.22 46.61 -23.88
C GLU A 549 -21.98 45.29 -23.91
N ASP A 550 -21.53 44.32 -24.72
CA ASP A 550 -22.04 42.95 -24.68
C ASP A 550 -21.82 42.29 -23.31
N LYS A 551 -20.68 42.55 -22.68
CA LYS A 551 -20.43 42.09 -21.30
C LYS A 551 -21.37 42.76 -20.29
N ARG A 552 -21.63 44.06 -20.42
CA ARG A 552 -22.57 44.78 -19.53
C ARG A 552 -24.00 44.29 -19.73
N THR A 553 -24.43 44.00 -20.96
CA THR A 553 -25.76 43.42 -21.23
C THR A 553 -25.89 42.02 -20.64
N LEU A 554 -24.89 41.15 -20.82
CA LEU A 554 -24.87 39.83 -20.18
C LEU A 554 -24.90 39.91 -18.65
N GLN A 555 -24.21 40.88 -18.05
CA GLN A 555 -24.26 41.07 -16.59
C GLN A 555 -25.66 41.48 -16.12
N ARG A 556 -26.34 42.38 -16.84
CA ARG A 556 -27.74 42.74 -16.54
C ARG A 556 -28.69 41.54 -16.72
N ASP A 557 -28.46 40.71 -17.73
CA ASP A 557 -29.27 39.50 -17.94
C ASP A 557 -29.06 38.46 -16.83
N VAL A 558 -27.82 38.31 -16.35
CA VAL A 558 -27.51 37.44 -15.21
C VAL A 558 -28.14 37.97 -13.92
N GLU A 559 -28.13 39.28 -13.68
CA GLU A 559 -28.82 39.91 -12.54
C GLU A 559 -30.34 39.71 -12.65
N ALA A 560 -30.93 39.90 -13.82
CA ALA A 560 -32.35 39.64 -14.06
C ALA A 560 -32.71 38.17 -13.84
N LEU A 561 -31.85 37.23 -14.27
CA LEU A 561 -32.04 35.80 -14.01
C LEU A 561 -31.95 35.49 -12.51
N HIS A 562 -31.01 36.08 -11.77
CA HIS A 562 -30.95 35.94 -10.31
C HIS A 562 -32.21 36.46 -9.63
N ASP A 563 -32.75 37.60 -10.05
CA ASP A 563 -34.01 38.13 -9.52
C ASP A 563 -35.20 37.21 -9.83
N THR A 564 -35.23 36.59 -11.01
CA THR A 564 -36.28 35.60 -11.33
C THR A 564 -36.15 34.32 -10.50
N ILE A 565 -34.92 33.86 -10.24
CA ILE A 565 -34.67 32.69 -9.38
C ILE A 565 -35.10 33.01 -7.94
N ALA A 566 -34.77 34.19 -7.41
CA ALA A 566 -35.19 34.63 -6.09
C ALA A 566 -36.72 34.68 -5.97
N LYS A 567 -37.42 35.22 -6.98
CA LYS A 567 -38.88 35.21 -7.03
C LYS A 567 -39.47 33.80 -7.10
N LEU A 568 -38.86 32.89 -7.88
CA LEU A 568 -39.29 31.50 -7.94
C LEU A 568 -39.07 30.78 -6.61
N GLN A 569 -37.98 31.06 -5.90
CA GLN A 569 -37.75 30.52 -4.55
C GLN A 569 -38.80 31.01 -3.54
N GLU A 570 -39.19 32.29 -3.61
CA GLU A 570 -40.27 32.85 -2.79
C GLU A 570 -41.64 32.22 -3.13
N GLN A 571 -41.91 32.00 -4.43
CA GLN A 571 -43.11 31.28 -4.89
C GLN A 571 -43.12 29.82 -4.43
N VAL A 572 -41.96 29.15 -4.41
CA VAL A 572 -41.84 27.79 -3.90
C VAL A 572 -42.05 27.77 -2.38
N ALA A 573 -41.50 28.73 -1.64
CA ALA A 573 -41.70 28.82 -0.19
C ALA A 573 -43.18 29.03 0.17
N THR A 574 -43.86 29.95 -0.52
CA THR A 574 -45.31 30.18 -0.34
C THR A 574 -46.14 28.97 -0.74
N LEU A 575 -45.77 28.24 -1.80
CA LEU A 575 -46.41 26.97 -2.15
C LEU A 575 -46.22 25.90 -1.06
N HIS A 576 -45.04 25.80 -0.44
CA HIS A 576 -44.83 24.88 0.68
C HIS A 576 -45.68 25.24 1.89
N GLU A 577 -45.82 26.54 2.18
CA GLU A 577 -46.68 27.02 3.28
C GLU A 577 -48.16 26.71 3.02
N THR A 578 -48.64 26.93 1.79
CA THR A 578 -50.03 26.57 1.41
C THR A 578 -50.28 25.06 1.42
N ILE A 579 -49.31 24.22 1.05
CA ILE A 579 -49.41 22.76 1.18
C ILE A 579 -49.43 22.35 2.66
N ALA A 580 -48.64 22.99 3.52
CA ALA A 580 -48.65 22.73 4.95
C ALA A 580 -50.01 23.11 5.58
N ASP A 581 -50.60 24.22 5.15
CA ASP A 581 -51.94 24.63 5.59
C ASP A 581 -53.05 23.73 5.03
N ASP A 582 -52.98 23.30 3.75
CA ASP A 582 -53.92 22.31 3.21
C ASP A 582 -53.81 20.98 3.97
N ASN A 583 -52.59 20.53 4.32
CA ASN A 583 -52.39 19.36 5.16
C ASN A 583 -52.97 19.55 6.57
N ARG A 584 -52.86 20.73 7.19
CA ARG A 584 -53.54 21.03 8.46
C ARG A 584 -55.05 20.96 8.33
N VAL A 585 -55.62 21.53 7.26
CA VAL A 585 -57.06 21.49 7.00
C VAL A 585 -57.53 20.05 6.75
N ARG A 586 -56.77 19.25 5.99
CA ARG A 586 -57.06 17.82 5.80
C ARG A 586 -56.98 17.03 7.10
N MET A 587 -55.99 17.28 7.95
CA MET A 587 -55.94 16.64 9.28
C MET A 587 -57.12 17.04 10.15
N ALA A 588 -57.48 18.32 10.18
CA ALA A 588 -58.67 18.80 10.90
C ALA A 588 -59.97 18.17 10.36
N LEU A 589 -60.06 17.96 9.05
CA LEU A 589 -61.19 17.27 8.42
C LEU A 589 -61.21 15.78 8.79
N VAL A 590 -60.05 15.11 8.80
CA VAL A 590 -59.93 13.70 9.22
C VAL A 590 -60.32 13.55 10.69
N ASP A 591 -59.88 14.44 11.57
CA ASP A 591 -60.28 14.44 12.98
C ASP A 591 -61.79 14.70 13.14
N SER A 592 -62.35 15.63 12.38
CA SER A 592 -63.80 15.89 12.36
C SER A 592 -64.61 14.69 11.86
N VAL A 593 -64.13 13.99 10.84
CA VAL A 593 -64.74 12.74 10.34
C VAL A 593 -64.62 11.63 11.38
N ALA A 594 -63.47 11.50 12.06
CA ALA A 594 -63.28 10.53 13.14
C ALA A 594 -64.23 10.80 14.31
N ASP A 595 -64.44 12.06 14.69
CA ASP A 595 -65.40 12.45 15.71
C ASP A 595 -66.85 12.24 15.26
N SER A 596 -67.17 12.49 13.98
CA SER A 596 -68.47 12.15 13.41
C SER A 596 -68.75 10.65 13.47
N ILE A 597 -67.78 9.80 13.11
CA ILE A 597 -67.91 8.34 13.18
C ILE A 597 -68.07 7.87 14.64
N ARG A 598 -67.35 8.48 15.60
CA ARG A 598 -67.53 8.17 17.03
C ARG A 598 -68.93 8.56 17.52
N ASN A 599 -69.43 9.72 17.10
CA ASN A 599 -70.78 10.18 17.44
C ASN A 599 -71.85 9.29 16.79
N GLU A 600 -71.65 8.88 15.54
CA GLU A 600 -72.53 7.94 14.84
C GLU A 600 -72.57 6.58 15.55
N LYS A 601 -71.41 6.01 15.90
CA LYS A 601 -71.37 4.77 16.72
C LYS A 601 -72.02 4.92 18.10
N ARG A 602 -71.91 6.10 18.72
CA ARG A 602 -72.57 6.39 20.00
C ARG A 602 -74.08 6.51 19.86
N LEU A 603 -74.55 7.09 18.75
CA LEU A 603 -75.97 7.15 18.40
C LEU A 603 -76.52 5.78 18.02
N GLU A 604 -75.79 4.96 17.26
CA GLU A 604 -76.13 3.56 16.97
C GLU A 604 -76.27 2.75 18.26
N ALA A 605 -75.34 2.92 19.22
CA ALA A 605 -75.44 2.28 20.53
C ALA A 605 -76.66 2.76 21.34
N ALA A 606 -77.01 4.05 21.25
CA ALA A 606 -78.19 4.62 21.90
C ALA A 606 -79.50 4.15 21.23
N VAL A 607 -79.53 4.01 19.91
CA VAL A 607 -80.66 3.46 19.15
C VAL A 607 -80.83 1.98 19.46
N ALA A 608 -79.76 1.18 19.48
CA ALA A 608 -79.83 -0.22 19.88
C ALA A 608 -80.33 -0.39 21.33
N ALA A 609 -79.93 0.51 22.25
CA ALA A 609 -80.46 0.53 23.61
C ALA A 609 -81.95 0.92 23.67
N ALA A 610 -82.40 1.87 22.83
CA ALA A 610 -83.80 2.26 22.71
C ALA A 610 -84.66 1.17 22.04
N GLU A 611 -84.13 0.45 21.06
CA GLU A 611 -84.76 -0.70 20.41
C GLU A 611 -84.88 -1.89 21.38
N ALA A 612 -83.86 -2.14 22.20
CA ALA A 612 -83.93 -3.12 23.28
C ALA A 612 -84.97 -2.73 24.35
N ALA A 613 -85.04 -1.44 24.72
CA ALA A 613 -86.02 -0.94 25.68
C ALA A 613 -87.46 -0.99 25.14
N THR A 614 -87.67 -0.70 23.84
CA THR A 614 -88.98 -0.81 23.19
C THR A 614 -89.40 -2.27 22.98
N ALA A 615 -88.47 -3.18 22.65
CA ALA A 615 -88.74 -4.62 22.61
C ALA A 615 -89.14 -5.16 24.00
N ALA A 616 -88.48 -4.71 25.07
CA ALA A 616 -88.85 -5.04 26.45
C ALA A 616 -90.23 -4.48 26.82
N ALA A 617 -90.54 -3.24 26.44
CA ALA A 617 -91.86 -2.63 26.67
C ALA A 617 -93.00 -3.33 25.88
N ILE A 618 -92.74 -3.76 24.64
CA ILE A 618 -93.70 -4.54 23.83
C ILE A 618 -93.92 -5.94 24.43
N ALA A 619 -92.88 -6.59 24.96
CA ALA A 619 -93.02 -7.86 25.67
C ALA A 619 -93.85 -7.69 26.96
N GLN A 620 -93.62 -6.62 27.71
CA GLN A 620 -94.37 -6.31 28.93
C GLN A 620 -95.83 -5.95 28.62
N HIS A 621 -96.12 -5.26 27.51
CA HIS A 621 -97.49 -4.99 27.06
C HIS A 621 -98.22 -6.26 26.58
N ARG A 622 -97.52 -7.26 26.01
CA ARG A 622 -98.11 -8.56 25.67
C ARG A 622 -98.55 -9.32 26.93
N ILE A 623 -97.72 -9.35 27.97
CA ILE A 623 -98.04 -9.97 29.26
C ILE A 623 -99.28 -9.29 29.88
N VAL A 624 -99.32 -7.95 29.91
CA VAL A 624 -100.47 -7.20 30.46
C VAL A 624 -101.75 -7.40 29.63
N VAL A 625 -101.66 -7.56 28.31
CA VAL A 625 -102.83 -7.87 27.45
C VAL A 625 -103.34 -9.30 27.68
N GLU A 626 -102.44 -10.26 27.86
CA GLU A 626 -102.81 -11.65 28.22
C GLU A 626 -103.45 -11.71 29.61
N GLU A 627 -102.91 -10.99 30.60
CA GLU A 627 -103.51 -10.85 31.93
C GLU A 627 -104.89 -10.16 31.87
N LYS A 628 -105.04 -9.12 31.04
CA LYS A 628 -106.35 -8.47 30.80
C LYS A 628 -107.36 -9.43 30.19
N ALA A 629 -106.96 -10.24 29.20
CA ALA A 629 -107.85 -11.22 28.58
C ALA A 629 -108.27 -12.32 29.57
N GLN A 630 -107.33 -12.82 30.37
CA GLN A 630 -107.61 -13.78 31.45
C GLN A 630 -108.56 -13.20 32.49
N LEU A 631 -108.31 -11.97 32.95
CA LEU A 631 -109.18 -11.25 33.90
C LEU A 631 -110.59 -11.03 33.32
N GLN A 632 -110.73 -10.68 32.04
CA GLN A 632 -112.04 -10.57 31.38
C GLN A 632 -112.76 -11.92 31.30
N THR A 633 -112.08 -13.03 31.02
CA THR A 633 -112.72 -14.36 31.05
C THR A 633 -113.14 -14.78 32.46
N THR A 634 -112.33 -14.50 33.50
CA THR A 634 -112.74 -14.77 34.89
C THR A 634 -113.87 -13.87 35.35
N TRP A 635 -113.90 -12.60 34.92
CA TRP A 635 -115.02 -11.69 35.17
C TRP A 635 -116.27 -12.25 34.50
N GLN A 636 -116.26 -12.53 33.20
CA GLN A 636 -117.42 -13.09 32.50
C GLN A 636 -117.92 -14.41 33.12
N GLN A 637 -117.04 -15.28 33.58
CA GLN A 637 -117.42 -16.48 34.33
C GLN A 637 -118.05 -16.16 35.69
N LEU A 638 -117.61 -15.10 36.38
CA LEU A 638 -118.23 -14.58 37.60
C LEU A 638 -119.62 -13.97 37.31
N LEU A 639 -119.80 -13.20 36.23
CA LEU A 639 -121.11 -12.64 35.83
C LEU A 639 -122.12 -13.73 35.51
N VAL A 640 -121.70 -14.79 34.79
CA VAL A 640 -122.55 -15.95 34.48
C VAL A 640 -122.89 -16.75 35.76
N LYS A 641 -121.99 -16.85 36.73
CA LYS A 641 -122.26 -17.50 38.02
C LYS A 641 -123.17 -16.67 38.93
N ILE A 642 -123.09 -15.34 38.88
CA ILE A 642 -123.97 -14.43 39.64
C ILE A 642 -125.38 -14.38 39.04
N THR A 643 -125.51 -14.44 37.71
CA THR A 643 -126.82 -14.43 37.02
C THR A 643 -127.57 -15.77 37.06
N ALA A 644 -126.93 -16.86 37.49
CA ALA A 644 -127.56 -18.16 37.70
C ALA A 644 -128.10 -18.38 39.15
N LEU A 645 -127.96 -17.39 40.03
CA LEU A 645 -128.48 -17.44 41.40
C LEU A 645 -129.95 -16.96 41.49
N PRO A 646 -130.79 -17.55 42.34
CA PRO A 646 -132.16 -17.08 42.60
C PRO A 646 -132.18 -15.62 43.11
N PRO A 647 -133.26 -14.86 42.83
CA PRO A 647 -133.29 -13.39 42.97
C PRO A 647 -133.06 -12.85 44.40
N GLY A 648 -133.17 -13.67 45.44
CA GLY A 648 -132.89 -13.27 46.84
C GLY A 648 -131.41 -13.38 47.29
N LEU A 649 -130.52 -13.92 46.45
CA LEU A 649 -129.09 -14.09 46.77
C LEU A 649 -128.15 -13.25 45.90
N GLN A 650 -128.68 -12.47 44.95
CA GLN A 650 -127.90 -11.56 44.10
C GLN A 650 -127.49 -10.26 44.81
N GLU A 651 -128.21 -9.85 45.87
CA GLU A 651 -127.89 -8.64 46.65
C GLU A 651 -126.72 -8.79 47.64
N GLN A 652 -126.28 -10.02 47.94
CA GLN A 652 -125.19 -10.29 48.91
C GLN A 652 -123.81 -10.54 48.27
N VAL A 653 -123.70 -10.63 46.93
CA VAL A 653 -122.42 -10.90 46.24
C VAL A 653 -121.78 -9.63 45.67
N LEU A 654 -122.53 -8.54 45.53
CA LEU A 654 -122.02 -7.24 45.06
C LEU A 654 -121.67 -6.27 46.19
N SER A 655 -121.69 -6.73 47.44
CA SER A 655 -121.64 -5.87 48.64
C SER A 655 -120.87 -6.50 49.82
N VAL A 656 -119.78 -7.22 49.53
CA VAL A 656 -118.88 -7.71 50.60
C VAL A 656 -117.47 -7.16 50.39
N ASP A 657 -117.17 -6.18 51.24
CA ASP A 657 -115.85 -5.77 51.67
C ASP A 657 -115.09 -6.97 52.25
N LEU A 658 -113.94 -7.27 51.66
CA LEU A 658 -112.93 -8.15 52.24
C LEU A 658 -111.69 -7.32 52.55
N GLU A 659 -111.80 -6.62 53.68
CA GLU A 659 -110.66 -6.28 54.51
C GLU A 659 -109.91 -7.56 54.90
N SER A 660 -108.65 -7.65 54.47
CA SER A 660 -107.49 -8.17 55.22
C SER A 660 -106.51 -8.84 54.27
N VAL A 661 -105.62 -8.05 53.67
CA VAL A 661 -104.15 -8.19 53.77
C VAL A 661 -103.54 -6.95 53.10
N GLY A 662 -102.94 -6.08 53.91
CA GLY A 662 -101.76 -5.28 53.56
C GLY A 662 -101.92 -4.14 52.54
N ASP A 663 -102.02 -2.92 53.07
CA ASP A 663 -101.49 -1.67 52.52
C ASP A 663 -101.70 -1.35 51.03
N GLY A 664 -102.67 -0.48 50.77
CA GLY A 664 -102.72 0.29 49.52
C GLY A 664 -104.08 0.40 48.85
N SER A 665 -105.20 0.47 49.59
CA SER A 665 -106.50 0.76 49.01
C SER A 665 -106.62 2.24 48.62
N VAL A 666 -106.21 2.55 47.39
CA VAL A 666 -106.88 3.58 46.60
C VAL A 666 -108.17 2.94 46.09
N GLY A 667 -109.32 3.39 46.60
CA GLY A 667 -110.62 2.78 46.38
C GLY A 667 -110.97 2.62 44.89
N PHE A 668 -111.74 1.59 44.57
CA PHE A 668 -112.22 1.23 43.22
C PHE A 668 -112.79 2.41 42.41
N SER A 669 -113.31 3.44 43.07
CA SER A 669 -113.76 4.70 42.45
C SER A 669 -112.63 5.55 41.84
N ASP A 670 -111.40 5.49 42.36
CA ASP A 670 -110.25 6.25 41.85
C ASP A 670 -109.51 5.54 40.70
N ALA A 671 -109.55 4.21 40.65
CA ALA A 671 -109.05 3.44 39.49
C ALA A 671 -109.92 3.65 38.24
N LEU A 672 -111.24 3.78 38.41
CA LEU A 672 -112.17 4.10 37.32
C LEU A 672 -112.02 5.55 36.83
N ARG A 673 -111.66 6.50 37.71
CA ARG A 673 -111.35 7.88 37.32
C ARG A 673 -110.09 8.01 36.46
N ARG A 674 -109.03 7.24 36.76
CA ARG A 674 -107.77 7.27 35.97
C ARG A 674 -107.88 6.55 34.64
N TYR A 675 -108.73 5.52 34.51
CA TYR A 675 -108.97 4.83 33.23
C TYR A 675 -109.84 5.66 32.26
N MET A 676 -110.75 6.51 32.76
CA MET A 676 -111.51 7.42 31.89
C MET A 676 -110.78 8.73 31.57
N SER A 677 -109.57 8.96 32.12
CA SER A 677 -108.78 10.17 31.88
C SER A 677 -107.46 9.91 31.15
N SER A 678 -107.29 8.75 30.50
CA SER A 678 -106.20 8.51 29.53
C SER A 678 -106.64 8.87 28.12
#